data_AF-A0A285BM62-F1
#
_entry.id   AF-A0A285BM62-F1
#
_cell.length_a   1.000
_cell.length_b   1.000
_cell.length_c   1.000
_cell.angle_alpha   90.00
_cell.angle_beta   90.00
_cell.angle_gamma   90.00
#
_symmetry.space_group_name_H-M   'P 1'
#
loop_
_entity.id
_entity.type
_entity.pdbx_description
1 polymer ?
#
loop_
_entity_poly.entity_id
_entity_poly.type
_entity_poly.pdbx_seq_one_letter_code
_entity_poly.pdbx_strand_id
1 'polypeptide(L)'
;MPHMTRENDAQHRRPDPRDGAGRWFRVVTRSGRARVREFVVASDPGLLRLTAGLRTVGAIALTLAVLAPLGADVPHLVAGAIAAMVATFAVRDKERPAQAGTLALGLPVALAAVTLGALLGSHVVAGDLFFVALIFCAVYGRRFGDRGTALGLIGFQVYFLSLFVGATVSGLPSLYGAIGVAFASSALVRFALVPETPAGTLERLRSAFRARLAQLVTAQLELLDAGPEDVDKALGHVREGTARLHDTALMIQGRLEAGTADESVARLVQRRVADAEVAAERLGLLLLSARSAERADTLTLHLPGAPVPAGGLLPVRDKATDTLRRDLEALRLLVLRPVSAGHGTALAQVRNRLLGYRDEENLPVAPPAVQDVFRGVGETARAVLGLRVALDGPQDESDDSPATARSREELDAEDAAIDAGEEVTEEELTGLRRPTTRAAVQVAVGSLLAIVGGELLSSQRWYWAVLTCWIVFINTASTGEILVKGYRRLVGTVLGVVAGIGLAALVGPHTWTAFALVLVCVFLMFYTAPLSYTLMSFFVTAALGLLYTLLHTYSFSVLVLRIEETALGAACGVLAAALVLPVRTDRRTNDLLVAVLDRLADVTETAVDQLSGGPPADLLDRARDLDQALADLRAATQPLTHPVTPLRARRDTARYVVALLETCAYQARALAATAELLPTHPSIAADPRLRGAGQRILRNIRAIAAHVADEHSTDEVRTGPSIAALLETGGPDAPRFGRVTDRVLRHLGRLDEGVVGLARPLRVPVARPQA
;
A
#
# COMPACT_ATOMS: atom_id res chain seq x y z
N MET A 1 -67.98 -62.02 14.65
CA MET A 1 -66.66 -62.61 14.29
C MET A 1 -65.71 -61.49 13.90
N PRO A 2 -64.47 -61.42 14.39
CA PRO A 2 -64.07 -61.30 15.79
C PRO A 2 -63.15 -60.09 16.10
N HIS A 3 -63.12 -59.70 17.39
CA HIS A 3 -62.01 -59.19 18.25
C HIS A 3 -60.95 -58.19 17.71
N MET A 4 -60.80 -56.96 18.27
CA MET A 4 -60.21 -56.54 19.57
C MET A 4 -58.72 -56.14 19.44
N THR A 5 -58.34 -54.88 19.75
CA THR A 5 -57.24 -54.45 20.67
C THR A 5 -56.65 -53.04 20.38
N ARG A 6 -56.63 -52.22 21.45
CA ARG A 6 -55.54 -51.35 21.99
C ARG A 6 -55.12 -50.03 21.28
N GLU A 7 -55.39 -48.90 21.97
CA GLU A 7 -54.41 -47.94 22.57
C GLU A 7 -53.83 -46.98 21.51
N ASN A 8 -54.22 -45.70 21.36
CA ASN A 8 -54.33 -44.58 22.30
C ASN A 8 -53.14 -44.38 23.25
N ASP A 9 -51.94 -44.16 22.69
CA ASP A 9 -50.87 -43.40 23.37
C ASP A 9 -49.74 -43.02 22.39
N ALA A 10 -49.74 -41.80 21.83
CA ALA A 10 -48.52 -41.17 21.25
C ALA A 10 -48.65 -39.68 20.89
N GLN A 11 -49.61 -38.93 21.43
CA GLN A 11 -49.83 -37.54 21.01
C GLN A 11 -49.61 -36.54 22.14
N HIS A 12 -48.53 -36.68 22.91
CA HIS A 12 -48.01 -35.64 23.84
C HIS A 12 -46.49 -35.80 24.06
N ARG A 13 -45.66 -35.52 23.05
CA ARG A 13 -44.24 -35.17 23.28
C ARG A 13 -44.08 -33.66 23.10
N ARG A 14 -44.01 -32.94 24.22
CA ARG A 14 -43.52 -31.56 24.26
C ARG A 14 -42.11 -31.52 23.65
N PRO A 15 -41.75 -30.54 22.81
CA PRO A 15 -40.37 -30.37 22.38
C PRO A 15 -39.51 -30.06 23.61
N ASP A 16 -38.42 -30.81 23.79
CA ASP A 16 -37.44 -30.60 24.84
C ASP A 16 -36.80 -29.20 24.67
N PRO A 17 -36.83 -28.31 25.68
CA PRO A 17 -36.20 -26.98 25.60
C PRO A 17 -34.68 -27.03 25.40
N ARG A 18 -34.05 -28.20 25.56
CA ARG A 18 -32.59 -28.36 25.51
C ARG A 18 -32.01 -28.45 24.09
N ASP A 19 -32.81 -28.71 23.06
CA ASP A 19 -32.34 -28.81 21.66
C ASP A 19 -32.35 -27.47 20.89
N GLY A 20 -33.05 -26.45 21.41
CA GLY A 20 -33.08 -25.09 20.83
C GLY A 20 -31.82 -24.27 21.14
N ALA A 21 -31.30 -24.40 22.37
CA ALA A 21 -30.16 -23.60 22.83
C ALA A 21 -28.87 -23.90 22.04
N GLY A 22 -28.61 -25.17 21.72
CA GLY A 22 -27.41 -25.58 20.97
C GLY A 22 -27.41 -25.21 19.48
N ARG A 23 -28.59 -24.93 18.90
CA ARG A 23 -28.75 -24.50 17.50
C ARG A 23 -28.66 -22.98 17.38
N TRP A 24 -29.26 -22.24 18.33
CA TRP A 24 -29.11 -20.78 18.44
C TRP A 24 -27.67 -20.37 18.79
N PHE A 25 -26.99 -21.05 19.71
CA PHE A 25 -25.57 -20.77 19.99
C PHE A 25 -24.68 -21.03 18.77
N ARG A 26 -24.97 -22.07 17.96
CA ARG A 26 -24.22 -22.35 16.72
C ARG A 26 -24.48 -21.34 15.60
N VAL A 27 -25.68 -20.77 15.51
CA VAL A 27 -26.02 -19.74 14.50
C VAL A 27 -25.44 -18.38 14.91
N VAL A 28 -25.51 -18.01 16.20
CA VAL A 28 -24.92 -16.76 16.72
C VAL A 28 -23.39 -16.80 16.66
N THR A 29 -22.75 -17.92 17.02
CA THR A 29 -21.28 -18.05 16.94
C THR A 29 -20.76 -18.13 15.49
N ARG A 30 -21.52 -18.72 14.55
CA ARG A 30 -21.17 -18.67 13.11
C ARG A 30 -21.35 -17.26 12.52
N SER A 31 -22.40 -16.52 12.90
CA SER A 31 -22.61 -15.15 12.43
C SER A 31 -21.57 -14.17 12.99
N GLY A 32 -21.16 -14.33 14.26
CA GLY A 32 -20.11 -13.54 14.88
C GLY A 32 -18.73 -13.82 14.29
N ARG A 33 -18.38 -15.10 14.06
CA ARG A 33 -17.12 -15.46 13.38
C ARG A 33 -17.09 -15.00 11.93
N ALA A 34 -18.21 -15.06 11.20
CA ALA A 34 -18.28 -14.53 9.84
C ALA A 34 -18.09 -13.00 9.81
N ARG A 35 -18.77 -12.28 10.72
CA ARG A 35 -18.68 -10.82 10.82
C ARG A 35 -17.30 -10.34 11.30
N VAL A 36 -16.68 -11.04 12.25
CA VAL A 36 -15.29 -10.79 12.68
C VAL A 36 -14.31 -11.13 11.56
N ARG A 37 -14.53 -12.22 10.83
CA ARG A 37 -13.70 -12.57 9.66
C ARG A 37 -13.82 -11.51 8.57
N GLU A 38 -15.02 -11.02 8.28
CA GLU A 38 -15.26 -9.93 7.34
C GLU A 38 -14.59 -8.64 7.80
N PHE A 39 -14.67 -8.29 9.09
CA PHE A 39 -14.01 -7.11 9.65
C PHE A 39 -12.47 -7.22 9.61
N VAL A 40 -11.92 -8.40 9.93
CA VAL A 40 -10.48 -8.67 9.90
C VAL A 40 -9.96 -8.68 8.46
N VAL A 41 -10.65 -9.31 7.52
CA VAL A 41 -10.31 -9.29 6.08
C VAL A 41 -10.46 -7.87 5.51
N ALA A 42 -11.45 -7.11 5.97
CA ALA A 42 -11.62 -5.70 5.61
C ALA A 42 -10.60 -4.76 6.27
N SER A 43 -9.89 -5.18 7.32
CA SER A 43 -8.86 -4.38 7.98
C SER A 43 -7.43 -4.79 7.59
N ASP A 44 -7.23 -6.05 7.19
CA ASP A 44 -5.92 -6.65 6.90
C ASP A 44 -6.00 -7.57 5.67
N PRO A 45 -5.91 -7.01 4.44
CA PRO A 45 -5.90 -7.80 3.21
C PRO A 45 -4.70 -8.75 3.21
N GLY A 46 -4.94 -10.03 2.95
CA GLY A 46 -3.88 -11.05 2.98
C GLY A 46 -3.54 -11.62 4.36
N LEU A 47 -4.17 -11.12 5.44
CA LEU A 47 -3.90 -11.47 6.85
C LEU A 47 -2.44 -11.25 7.26
N LEU A 48 -1.74 -10.31 6.61
CA LEU A 48 -0.30 -10.10 6.82
C LEU A 48 -0.01 -9.60 8.24
N ARG A 49 -0.79 -8.64 8.73
CA ARG A 49 -0.62 -8.04 10.05
C ARG A 49 -1.00 -9.02 11.14
N LEU A 50 -2.09 -9.76 10.94
CA LEU A 50 -2.54 -10.81 11.86
C LEU A 50 -1.46 -11.88 12.00
N THR A 51 -0.91 -12.37 10.89
CA THR A 51 0.06 -13.46 10.90
C THR A 51 1.39 -13.02 11.51
N ALA A 52 1.86 -11.80 11.18
CA ALA A 52 3.04 -11.23 11.82
C ALA A 52 2.90 -11.09 13.34
N GLY A 53 1.73 -10.62 13.80
CA GLY A 53 1.41 -10.52 15.23
C GLY A 53 1.33 -11.89 15.92
N LEU A 54 0.57 -12.83 15.34
CA LEU A 54 0.38 -14.17 15.90
C LEU A 54 1.70 -14.92 16.01
N ARG A 55 2.57 -14.79 15.00
CA ARG A 55 3.84 -15.47 14.94
C ARG A 55 4.80 -14.96 16.00
N THR A 56 4.85 -13.64 16.19
CA THR A 56 5.72 -13.05 17.21
C THR A 56 5.23 -13.37 18.62
N VAL A 57 3.93 -13.23 18.88
CA VAL A 57 3.34 -13.63 20.16
C VAL A 57 3.48 -15.12 20.41
N GLY A 58 3.29 -15.96 19.40
CA GLY A 58 3.48 -17.40 19.49
C GLY A 58 4.93 -17.77 19.85
N ALA A 59 5.91 -17.11 19.24
CA ALA A 59 7.33 -17.32 19.55
C ALA A 59 7.66 -16.93 21.00
N ILE A 60 7.17 -15.78 21.47
CA ILE A 60 7.36 -15.33 22.85
C ILE A 60 6.66 -16.27 23.83
N ALA A 61 5.39 -16.59 23.60
CA ALA A 61 4.61 -17.46 24.47
C ALA A 61 5.24 -18.86 24.57
N LEU A 62 5.70 -19.42 23.46
CA LEU A 62 6.42 -20.70 23.44
C LEU A 62 7.73 -20.62 24.23
N THR A 63 8.49 -19.52 24.07
CA THR A 63 9.74 -19.31 24.80
C THR A 63 9.48 -19.24 26.31
N LEU A 64 8.47 -18.51 26.74
CA LEU A 64 8.06 -18.42 28.15
C LEU A 64 7.57 -19.78 28.67
N ALA A 65 6.79 -20.51 27.88
CA ALA A 65 6.28 -21.84 28.24
C ALA A 65 7.40 -22.88 28.42
N VAL A 66 8.53 -22.72 27.72
CA VAL A 66 9.71 -23.58 27.89
C VAL A 66 10.59 -23.12 29.05
N LEU A 67 10.85 -21.81 29.20
CA LEU A 67 11.77 -21.29 30.22
C LEU A 67 11.19 -21.33 31.64
N ALA A 68 9.89 -21.12 31.81
CA ALA A 68 9.25 -21.11 33.13
C ALA A 68 9.33 -22.45 33.89
N PRO A 69 9.03 -23.62 33.29
CA PRO A 69 9.19 -24.90 33.98
C PRO A 69 10.66 -25.26 34.24
N LEU A 70 11.61 -24.66 33.51
CA LEU A 70 13.06 -24.81 33.76
C LEU A 70 13.54 -23.98 34.96
N GLY A 71 12.65 -23.27 35.64
CA GLY A 71 12.98 -22.47 36.82
C GLY A 71 13.71 -21.17 36.50
N ALA A 72 13.57 -20.64 35.28
CA ALA A 72 14.14 -19.35 34.90
C ALA A 72 13.52 -18.22 35.73
N ASP A 73 14.37 -17.38 36.32
CA ASP A 73 14.01 -16.14 36.99
C ASP A 73 13.48 -15.09 36.00
N VAL A 74 12.78 -14.09 36.52
CA VAL A 74 12.10 -13.05 35.73
C VAL A 74 13.03 -12.35 34.71
N PRO A 75 14.27 -11.95 35.07
CA PRO A 75 15.24 -11.40 34.11
C PRO A 75 15.48 -12.29 32.88
N HIS A 76 15.62 -13.61 33.07
CA HIS A 76 15.85 -14.56 31.98
C HIS A 76 14.58 -14.80 31.15
N LEU A 77 13.39 -14.80 31.78
CA LEU A 77 12.11 -14.83 31.06
C LEU A 77 11.93 -13.59 30.17
N VAL A 78 12.26 -12.41 30.68
CA VAL A 78 12.24 -11.15 29.92
C VAL A 78 13.26 -11.18 28.79
N ALA A 79 14.46 -11.70 29.04
CA ALA A 79 15.50 -11.84 28.02
C ALA A 79 15.07 -12.77 26.88
N GLY A 80 14.52 -13.94 27.21
CA GLY A 80 13.98 -14.89 26.24
C GLY A 80 12.84 -14.27 25.42
N ALA A 81 11.92 -13.54 26.07
CA ALA A 81 10.82 -12.87 25.38
C ALA A 81 11.29 -11.82 24.37
N ILE A 82 12.23 -10.95 24.74
CA ILE A 82 12.79 -9.93 23.84
C ILE A 82 13.60 -10.61 22.72
N ALA A 83 14.41 -11.62 23.03
CA ALA A 83 15.17 -12.36 22.02
C ALA A 83 14.25 -13.05 20.99
N ALA A 84 13.13 -13.62 21.42
CA ALA A 84 12.16 -14.27 20.53
C ALA A 84 11.46 -13.25 19.62
N MET A 85 11.13 -12.07 20.17
CA MET A 85 10.59 -10.95 19.40
C MET A 85 11.58 -10.48 18.33
N VAL A 86 12.85 -10.28 18.69
CA VAL A 86 13.91 -9.84 17.79
C VAL A 86 14.16 -10.87 16.69
N ALA A 87 14.30 -12.15 17.04
CA ALA A 87 14.52 -13.24 16.09
C ALA A 87 13.37 -13.37 15.08
N THR A 88 12.12 -13.11 15.51
CA THR A 88 10.95 -13.17 14.62
C THR A 88 10.90 -11.97 13.67
N PHE A 89 11.13 -10.76 14.20
CA PHE A 89 10.99 -9.51 13.45
C PHE A 89 12.17 -9.19 12.53
N ALA A 90 13.39 -9.54 12.93
CA ALA A 90 14.59 -9.19 12.18
C ALA A 90 14.67 -9.93 10.84
N VAL A 91 14.23 -11.18 10.80
CA VAL A 91 14.37 -12.06 9.63
C VAL A 91 13.28 -11.74 8.60
N ARG A 92 13.66 -10.92 7.61
CA ARG A 92 12.80 -10.39 6.54
C ARG A 92 12.96 -11.11 5.19
N ASP A 93 13.87 -12.09 5.10
CA ASP A 93 14.11 -12.85 3.88
C ASP A 93 12.82 -13.35 3.23
N LYS A 94 12.72 -13.21 1.91
CA LYS A 94 11.53 -13.59 1.14
C LYS A 94 11.35 -15.13 1.07
N GLU A 95 12.45 -15.87 0.95
CA GLU A 95 12.44 -17.33 0.76
C GLU A 95 12.66 -18.14 2.04
N ARG A 96 12.06 -19.33 2.14
CA ARG A 96 12.24 -20.24 3.28
C ARG A 96 13.70 -20.67 3.55
N PRO A 97 14.48 -21.16 2.58
CA PRO A 97 15.88 -21.52 2.82
C PRO A 97 16.72 -20.31 3.25
N ALA A 98 16.48 -19.14 2.66
CA ALA A 98 17.14 -17.91 3.07
C ALA A 98 16.79 -17.51 4.51
N GLN A 99 15.51 -17.60 4.90
CA GLN A 99 15.05 -17.34 6.27
C GLN A 99 15.73 -18.29 7.28
N ALA A 100 15.86 -19.57 6.95
CA ALA A 100 16.52 -20.55 7.80
C ALA A 100 18.01 -20.22 7.96
N GLY A 101 18.69 -19.86 6.86
CA GLY A 101 20.08 -19.42 6.89
C GLY A 101 20.29 -18.18 7.75
N THR A 102 19.45 -17.15 7.61
CA THR A 102 19.53 -15.92 8.40
C THR A 102 19.26 -16.17 9.88
N LEU A 103 18.28 -17.02 10.22
CA LEU A 103 17.99 -17.37 11.61
C LEU A 103 19.14 -18.16 12.24
N ALA A 104 19.73 -19.10 11.49
CA ALA A 104 20.88 -19.88 11.93
C ALA A 104 22.13 -19.01 12.14
N LEU A 105 22.40 -18.05 11.24
CA LEU A 105 23.47 -17.07 11.40
C LEU A 105 23.16 -16.00 12.46
N GLY A 106 21.88 -15.74 12.72
CA GLY A 106 21.45 -14.77 13.72
C GLY A 106 21.77 -15.22 15.15
N LEU A 107 21.72 -16.53 15.44
CA LEU A 107 22.05 -17.06 16.76
C LEU A 107 23.50 -16.77 17.19
N PRO A 108 24.55 -17.12 16.43
CA PRO A 108 25.93 -16.80 16.82
C PRO A 108 26.17 -15.28 16.92
N VAL A 109 25.51 -14.46 16.08
CA VAL A 109 25.57 -13.00 16.20
C VAL A 109 24.93 -12.51 17.49
N ALA A 110 23.78 -13.07 17.88
CA ALA A 110 23.11 -12.76 19.15
C ALA A 110 23.99 -13.15 20.35
N LEU A 111 24.59 -14.34 20.31
CA LEU A 111 25.51 -14.80 21.37
C LEU A 111 26.73 -13.89 21.46
N ALA A 112 27.40 -13.57 20.34
CA ALA A 112 28.53 -12.64 20.34
C ALA A 112 28.15 -11.25 20.89
N ALA A 113 26.97 -10.73 20.51
CA ALA A 113 26.49 -9.44 20.97
C ALA A 113 26.22 -9.42 22.48
N VAL A 114 25.59 -10.46 23.04
CA VAL A 114 25.33 -10.52 24.50
C VAL A 114 26.63 -10.69 25.28
N THR A 115 27.59 -11.48 24.78
CA THR A 115 28.93 -11.65 25.38
C THR A 115 29.67 -10.32 25.44
N LEU A 116 29.70 -9.60 24.32
CA LEU A 116 30.36 -8.29 24.25
C LEU A 116 29.67 -7.29 25.17
N GLY A 117 28.34 -7.26 25.24
CA GLY A 117 27.60 -6.44 26.20
C GLY A 117 27.97 -6.72 27.66
N ALA A 118 28.08 -7.99 28.04
CA ALA A 118 28.43 -8.39 29.41
C ALA A 118 29.89 -8.08 29.78
N LEU A 119 30.83 -8.22 28.83
CA LEU A 119 32.25 -7.91 29.06
C LEU A 119 32.51 -6.40 29.13
N LEU A 120 31.96 -5.65 28.17
CA LEU A 120 32.16 -4.20 28.04
C LEU A 120 31.33 -3.39 29.05
N GLY A 121 30.32 -3.99 29.69
CA GLY A 121 29.52 -3.32 30.73
C GLY A 121 30.34 -2.80 31.92
N SER A 122 31.55 -3.33 32.14
CA SER A 122 32.49 -2.85 33.16
C SER A 122 33.32 -1.61 32.73
N HIS A 123 33.41 -1.35 31.42
CA HIS A 123 34.24 -0.29 30.82
C HIS A 123 33.36 0.68 30.03
N VAL A 124 32.77 1.67 30.70
CA VAL A 124 31.76 2.60 30.14
C VAL A 124 32.17 3.16 28.77
N VAL A 125 33.32 3.84 28.68
CA VAL A 125 33.79 4.47 27.42
C VAL A 125 34.02 3.45 26.30
N ALA A 126 34.59 2.28 26.62
CA ALA A 126 34.84 1.24 25.63
C ALA A 126 33.52 0.61 25.13
N GLY A 127 32.56 0.42 26.03
CA GLY A 127 31.22 -0.05 25.71
C GLY A 127 30.48 0.91 24.78
N ASP A 128 30.55 2.22 25.04
CA ASP A 128 29.89 3.24 24.23
C ASP A 128 30.48 3.32 22.82
N LEU A 129 31.81 3.33 22.71
CA LEU A 129 32.50 3.30 21.41
C LEU A 129 32.17 2.03 20.63
N PHE A 130 32.14 0.87 21.29
CA PHE A 130 31.74 -0.37 20.66
C PHE A 130 30.27 -0.32 20.20
N PHE A 131 29.38 0.26 21.01
CA PHE A 131 27.97 0.37 20.65
C PHE A 131 27.76 1.27 19.42
N VAL A 132 28.49 2.37 19.30
CA VAL A 132 28.50 3.19 18.07
C VAL A 132 29.02 2.40 16.87
N ALA A 133 30.12 1.65 17.05
CA ALA A 133 30.67 0.80 15.99
C ALA A 133 29.67 -0.30 15.57
N LEU A 134 28.96 -0.91 16.52
CA LEU A 134 27.93 -1.90 16.28
C LEU A 134 26.76 -1.29 15.48
N ILE A 135 26.31 -0.09 15.85
CA ILE A 135 25.27 0.64 15.12
C ILE A 135 25.72 0.93 13.68
N PHE A 136 26.96 1.41 13.51
CA PHE A 136 27.51 1.66 12.18
C PHE A 136 27.54 0.37 11.35
N CYS A 137 28.08 -0.73 11.89
CA CYS A 137 28.12 -2.03 11.24
C CYS A 137 26.72 -2.57 10.91
N ALA A 138 25.75 -2.39 11.81
CA ALA A 138 24.37 -2.82 11.61
C ALA A 138 23.67 -2.04 10.49
N VAL A 139 23.92 -0.73 10.36
CA VAL A 139 23.36 0.09 9.28
C VAL A 139 24.11 -0.14 7.97
N TYR A 140 25.43 -0.23 8.01
CA TYR A 140 26.28 -0.50 6.86
C TYR A 140 26.01 -1.90 6.27
N GLY A 141 25.77 -2.88 7.13
CA GLY A 141 25.41 -4.25 6.77
C GLY A 141 24.12 -4.37 5.95
N ARG A 142 23.23 -3.35 5.98
CA ARG A 142 22.04 -3.29 5.13
C ARG A 142 22.36 -3.35 3.63
N ARG A 143 23.60 -3.04 3.23
CA ARG A 143 24.07 -3.16 1.85
C ARG A 143 24.06 -4.60 1.32
N PHE A 144 24.12 -5.60 2.20
CA PHE A 144 24.12 -7.02 1.84
C PHE A 144 22.68 -7.58 1.78
N GLY A 145 21.70 -6.74 1.43
CA GLY A 145 20.30 -7.09 1.33
C GLY A 145 19.60 -7.38 2.67
N ASP A 146 18.54 -8.18 2.61
CA ASP A 146 17.69 -8.50 3.76
C ASP A 146 18.46 -9.22 4.88
N ARG A 147 19.41 -10.09 4.51
CA ARG A 147 20.25 -10.84 5.47
C ARG A 147 21.10 -9.91 6.31
N GLY A 148 21.82 -9.00 5.67
CA GLY A 148 22.67 -8.05 6.38
C GLY A 148 21.86 -7.10 7.27
N THR A 149 20.67 -6.70 6.81
CA THR A 149 19.72 -5.91 7.62
C THR A 149 19.24 -6.69 8.84
N ALA A 150 18.90 -7.97 8.68
CA ALA A 150 18.45 -8.84 9.76
C ALA A 150 19.54 -9.07 10.82
N LEU A 151 20.75 -9.45 10.39
CA LEU A 151 21.87 -9.70 11.29
C LEU A 151 22.29 -8.43 12.06
N GLY A 152 22.30 -7.29 11.38
CA GLY A 152 22.53 -5.99 12.04
C GLY A 152 21.48 -5.67 13.10
N LEU A 153 20.21 -5.93 12.80
CA LEU A 153 19.10 -5.73 13.75
C LEU A 153 19.18 -6.67 14.95
N ILE A 154 19.51 -7.95 14.73
CA ILE A 154 19.72 -8.94 15.78
C ILE A 154 20.87 -8.51 16.69
N GLY A 155 22.05 -8.22 16.12
CA GLY A 155 23.23 -7.83 16.89
C GLY A 155 22.97 -6.59 17.74
N PHE A 156 22.38 -5.55 17.16
CA PHE A 156 22.03 -4.32 17.87
C PHE A 156 21.00 -4.55 18.99
N GLN A 157 19.89 -5.25 18.70
CA GLN A 157 18.82 -5.46 19.68
C GLN A 157 19.23 -6.43 20.80
N VAL A 158 20.07 -7.43 20.51
CA VAL A 158 20.55 -8.36 21.53
C VAL A 158 21.65 -7.74 22.40
N TYR A 159 22.50 -6.86 21.85
CA TYR A 159 23.39 -6.04 22.66
C TYR A 159 22.59 -5.11 23.59
N PHE A 160 21.56 -4.45 23.06
CA PHE A 160 20.64 -3.65 23.86
C PHE A 160 19.96 -4.48 24.96
N LEU A 161 19.52 -5.71 24.65
CA LEU A 161 18.96 -6.63 25.62
C LEU A 161 19.94 -6.92 26.77
N SER A 162 21.22 -7.08 26.46
CA SER A 162 22.30 -7.28 27.45
C SER A 162 22.36 -6.13 28.45
N LEU A 163 22.30 -4.88 27.95
CA LEU A 163 22.27 -3.67 28.79
C LEU A 163 20.96 -3.54 29.59
N PHE A 164 19.83 -3.91 28.99
CA PHE A 164 18.51 -3.79 29.60
C PHE A 164 18.31 -4.74 30.79
N VAL A 165 18.78 -5.98 30.67
CA VAL A 165 18.68 -7.00 31.73
C VAL A 165 19.82 -6.90 32.74
N GLY A 166 20.90 -6.18 32.41
CA GLY A 166 22.09 -6.06 33.27
C GLY A 166 22.93 -7.33 33.24
N ALA A 167 23.23 -7.85 32.04
CA ALA A 167 23.97 -9.09 31.88
C ALA A 167 25.38 -9.01 32.50
N THR A 168 25.72 -10.02 33.30
CA THR A 168 27.05 -10.19 33.88
C THR A 168 27.75 -11.38 33.25
N VAL A 169 29.09 -11.41 33.32
CA VAL A 169 29.90 -12.52 32.78
C VAL A 169 29.51 -13.86 33.42
N SER A 170 29.13 -13.88 34.70
CA SER A 170 28.67 -15.08 35.40
C SER A 170 27.29 -15.56 34.96
N GLY A 171 26.41 -14.67 34.49
CA GLY A 171 25.07 -14.98 33.99
C GLY A 171 25.02 -15.35 32.50
N LEU A 172 26.15 -15.33 31.78
CA LEU A 172 26.18 -15.64 30.35
C LEU A 172 25.66 -17.04 29.99
N PRO A 173 26.00 -18.13 30.71
CA PRO A 173 25.53 -19.46 30.35
C PRO A 173 23.99 -19.59 30.35
N SER A 174 23.33 -19.00 31.36
CA SER A 174 21.87 -19.00 31.46
C SER A 174 21.22 -18.09 30.40
N LEU A 175 21.84 -16.95 30.08
CA LEU A 175 21.41 -16.08 28.98
C LEU A 175 21.55 -16.76 27.61
N TYR A 176 22.63 -17.49 27.37
CA TYR A 176 22.79 -18.29 26.13
C TYR A 176 21.68 -19.35 26.01
N GLY A 177 21.33 -20.01 27.12
CA GLY A 177 20.20 -20.92 27.18
C GLY A 177 18.88 -20.24 26.80
N ALA A 178 18.58 -19.08 27.41
CA ALA A 178 17.38 -18.31 27.13
C ALA A 178 17.30 -17.84 25.66
N ILE A 179 18.40 -17.33 25.11
CA ILE A 179 18.49 -16.90 23.70
C ILE A 179 18.36 -18.11 22.76
N GLY A 180 19.00 -19.24 23.07
CA GLY A 180 18.90 -20.48 22.29
C GLY A 180 17.46 -20.98 22.20
N VAL A 181 16.75 -21.04 23.34
CA VAL A 181 15.33 -21.40 23.39
C VAL A 181 14.48 -20.40 22.60
N ALA A 182 14.78 -19.11 22.67
CA ALA A 182 14.07 -18.08 21.93
C ALA A 182 14.20 -18.23 20.40
N PHE A 183 15.41 -18.50 19.90
CA PHE A 183 15.66 -18.76 18.48
C PHE A 183 15.02 -20.07 18.02
N ALA A 184 15.10 -21.14 18.81
CA ALA A 184 14.45 -22.42 18.52
C ALA A 184 12.91 -22.28 18.48
N SER A 185 12.34 -21.54 19.44
CA SER A 185 10.90 -21.25 19.48
C SER A 185 10.46 -20.40 18.29
N SER A 186 11.25 -19.38 17.92
CA SER A 186 11.01 -18.59 16.71
C SER A 186 11.06 -19.45 15.44
N ALA A 187 12.02 -20.37 15.33
CA ALA A 187 12.11 -21.32 14.22
C ALA A 187 10.88 -22.23 14.16
N LEU A 188 10.49 -22.84 15.28
CA LEU A 188 9.33 -23.74 15.35
C LEU A 188 8.05 -23.01 14.98
N VAL A 189 7.85 -21.81 15.50
CA VAL A 189 6.65 -21.03 15.19
C VAL A 189 6.64 -20.57 13.74
N ARG A 190 7.79 -20.17 13.18
CA ARG A 190 7.94 -19.75 11.78
C ARG A 190 7.72 -20.89 10.78
N PHE A 191 8.28 -22.06 11.04
CA PHE A 191 8.34 -23.14 10.05
C PHE A 191 7.28 -24.24 10.28
N ALA A 192 6.78 -24.42 11.51
CA ALA A 192 5.82 -25.49 11.83
C ALA A 192 4.43 -24.97 12.23
N LEU A 193 4.33 -24.01 13.16
CA LEU A 193 3.02 -23.60 13.72
C LEU A 193 2.27 -22.58 12.85
N VAL A 194 2.99 -21.58 12.31
CA VAL A 194 2.42 -20.53 11.46
C VAL A 194 3.24 -20.42 10.16
N PRO A 195 3.22 -21.46 9.30
CA PRO A 195 4.01 -21.46 8.08
C PRO A 195 3.44 -20.48 7.07
N GLU A 196 4.24 -19.49 6.69
CA GLU A 196 3.95 -18.62 5.54
C GLU A 196 4.63 -19.19 4.30
N THR A 197 3.88 -19.37 3.22
CA THR A 197 4.42 -19.57 1.87
C THR A 197 4.23 -18.28 1.08
N PRO A 198 5.23 -17.87 0.26
CA PRO A 198 5.06 -16.75 -0.67
C PRO A 198 3.83 -16.93 -1.57
N ALA A 199 3.67 -18.13 -2.15
CA ALA A 199 2.51 -18.49 -2.97
C ALA A 199 1.18 -18.36 -2.21
N GLY A 200 1.08 -18.88 -0.98
CA GLY A 200 -0.14 -18.79 -0.19
C GLY A 200 -0.47 -17.36 0.25
N THR A 201 0.54 -16.51 0.41
CA THR A 201 0.36 -15.09 0.71
C THR A 201 -0.15 -14.33 -0.52
N LEU A 202 0.44 -14.58 -1.68
CA LEU A 202 0.01 -14.01 -2.94
C LEU A 202 -1.44 -14.40 -3.25
N GLU A 203 -1.83 -15.66 -3.01
CA GLU A 203 -3.21 -16.14 -3.21
C GLU A 203 -4.22 -15.44 -2.29
N ARG A 204 -3.86 -15.20 -1.02
CA ARG A 204 -4.69 -14.42 -0.11
C ARG A 204 -4.81 -12.96 -0.53
N LEU A 205 -3.75 -12.35 -1.05
CA LEU A 205 -3.77 -10.97 -1.56
C LEU A 205 -4.62 -10.86 -2.83
N ARG A 206 -4.51 -11.82 -3.76
CA ARG A 206 -5.36 -11.95 -4.95
C ARG A 206 -6.84 -12.06 -4.59
N SER A 207 -7.17 -12.92 -3.62
CA SER A 207 -8.52 -13.06 -3.08
C SER A 207 -9.02 -11.75 -2.42
N ALA A 208 -8.16 -11.05 -1.68
CA ALA A 208 -8.49 -9.76 -1.08
C ALA A 208 -8.75 -8.70 -2.15
N PHE A 209 -7.94 -8.64 -3.22
CA PHE A 209 -8.12 -7.73 -4.34
C PHE A 209 -9.47 -7.93 -5.01
N ARG A 210 -9.86 -9.18 -5.32
CA ARG A 210 -11.22 -9.50 -5.85
C ARG A 210 -12.33 -9.01 -4.91
N ALA A 211 -12.20 -9.25 -3.61
CA ALA A 211 -13.17 -8.79 -2.64
C ALA A 211 -13.27 -7.25 -2.58
N ARG A 212 -12.14 -6.53 -2.68
CA ARG A 212 -12.10 -5.07 -2.74
C ARG A 212 -12.70 -4.51 -4.02
N LEU A 213 -12.42 -5.14 -5.15
CA LEU A 213 -13.01 -4.77 -6.43
C LEU A 213 -14.54 -4.90 -6.39
N ALA A 214 -15.05 -5.99 -5.82
CA ALA A 214 -16.49 -6.17 -5.60
C ALA A 214 -17.10 -5.15 -4.62
N GLN A 215 -16.35 -4.76 -3.58
CA GLN A 215 -16.77 -3.68 -2.66
C GLN A 215 -16.82 -2.33 -3.39
N LEU A 216 -15.86 -2.04 -4.28
CA LEU A 216 -15.87 -0.83 -5.10
C LEU A 216 -17.08 -0.81 -6.06
N VAL A 217 -17.38 -1.91 -6.73
CA VAL A 217 -18.60 -2.03 -7.56
C VAL A 217 -19.87 -1.84 -6.71
N THR A 218 -19.86 -2.28 -5.45
CA THR A 218 -20.98 -2.03 -4.51
C THR A 218 -21.10 -0.54 -4.16
N ALA A 219 -19.99 0.16 -3.91
CA ALA A 219 -20.00 1.60 -3.69
C ALA A 219 -20.45 2.38 -4.95
N GLN A 220 -20.12 1.89 -6.14
CA GLN A 220 -20.57 2.44 -7.41
C GLN A 220 -22.08 2.24 -7.63
N LEU A 221 -22.63 1.10 -7.20
CA LEU A 221 -24.08 0.86 -7.12
C LEU A 221 -24.76 1.84 -6.14
N GLU A 222 -24.18 2.03 -4.96
CA GLU A 222 -24.69 3.03 -3.99
C GLU A 222 -24.69 4.44 -4.58
N LEU A 223 -23.65 4.81 -5.34
CA LEU A 223 -23.57 6.09 -6.02
C LEU A 223 -24.62 6.25 -7.14
N LEU A 224 -24.91 5.17 -7.88
CA LEU A 224 -25.99 5.15 -8.85
C LEU A 224 -27.35 5.40 -8.18
N ASP A 225 -27.55 4.83 -6.98
CA ASP A 225 -28.80 4.89 -6.23
C ASP A 225 -28.98 6.15 -5.36
N ALA A 226 -27.89 6.84 -5.06
CA ALA A 226 -27.86 7.93 -4.09
C ALA A 226 -28.83 9.07 -4.47
N GLY A 227 -29.62 9.53 -3.50
CA GLY A 227 -30.40 10.77 -3.63
C GLY A 227 -29.50 12.01 -3.52
N PRO A 228 -30.01 13.22 -3.84
CA PRO A 228 -29.23 14.46 -3.80
C PRO A 228 -28.51 14.72 -2.47
N GLU A 229 -29.08 14.26 -1.35
CA GLU A 229 -28.51 14.42 0.00
C GLU A 229 -27.41 13.37 0.34
N ASP A 230 -27.42 12.21 -0.34
CA ASP A 230 -26.52 11.08 -0.05
C ASP A 230 -25.37 10.93 -1.05
N VAL A 231 -25.38 11.67 -2.17
CA VAL A 231 -24.37 11.55 -3.25
C VAL A 231 -22.95 11.83 -2.75
N ASP A 232 -22.75 12.84 -1.90
CA ASP A 232 -21.43 13.14 -1.35
C ASP A 232 -20.89 11.98 -0.49
N LYS A 233 -21.77 11.33 0.27
CA LYS A 233 -21.44 10.17 1.09
C LYS A 233 -21.12 8.95 0.23
N ALA A 234 -21.94 8.67 -0.77
CA ALA A 234 -21.72 7.58 -1.72
C ALA A 234 -20.43 7.80 -2.54
N LEU A 235 -20.14 9.02 -2.96
CA LEU A 235 -18.88 9.39 -3.59
C LEU A 235 -17.69 9.19 -2.64
N GLY A 236 -17.85 9.53 -1.35
CA GLY A 236 -16.88 9.19 -0.30
C GLY A 236 -16.56 7.70 -0.25
N HIS A 237 -17.58 6.83 -0.30
CA HIS A 237 -17.40 5.38 -0.33
C HIS A 237 -16.65 4.90 -1.59
N VAL A 238 -16.94 5.48 -2.76
CA VAL A 238 -16.22 5.18 -4.02
C VAL A 238 -14.75 5.59 -3.91
N ARG A 239 -14.45 6.81 -3.44
CA ARG A 239 -13.08 7.30 -3.25
C ARG A 239 -12.28 6.40 -2.31
N GLU A 240 -12.86 6.03 -1.16
CA GLU A 240 -12.22 5.09 -0.24
C GLU A 240 -12.07 3.69 -0.84
N GLY A 241 -13.04 3.24 -1.64
CA GLY A 241 -13.00 1.97 -2.35
C GLY A 241 -11.84 1.89 -3.34
N THR A 242 -11.66 2.94 -4.15
CA THR A 242 -10.55 3.05 -5.11
C THR A 242 -9.20 3.06 -4.40
N ALA A 243 -9.04 3.86 -3.34
CA ALA A 243 -7.80 3.88 -2.56
C ALA A 243 -7.46 2.51 -1.94
N ARG A 244 -8.46 1.81 -1.37
CA ARG A 244 -8.26 0.46 -0.79
C ARG A 244 -7.93 -0.60 -1.85
N LEU A 245 -8.45 -0.45 -3.06
CA LEU A 245 -8.14 -1.34 -4.18
C LEU A 245 -6.68 -1.12 -4.63
N HIS A 246 -6.27 0.14 -4.81
CA HIS A 246 -4.90 0.53 -5.15
C HIS A 246 -3.88 0.03 -4.11
N ASP A 247 -4.15 0.23 -2.82
CA ASP A 247 -3.30 -0.27 -1.73
C ASP A 247 -3.08 -1.80 -1.85
N THR A 248 -4.13 -2.54 -2.22
CA THR A 248 -4.05 -3.99 -2.38
C THR A 248 -3.27 -4.37 -3.65
N ALA A 249 -3.38 -3.59 -4.74
CA ALA A 249 -2.59 -3.77 -5.95
C ALA A 249 -1.09 -3.59 -5.67
N LEU A 250 -0.70 -2.53 -4.95
CA LEU A 250 0.68 -2.29 -4.53
C LEU A 250 1.22 -3.42 -3.63
N MET A 251 0.38 -3.98 -2.75
CA MET A 251 0.76 -5.14 -1.93
C MET A 251 1.01 -6.40 -2.76
N ILE A 252 0.27 -6.59 -3.86
CA ILE A 252 0.50 -7.67 -4.82
C ILE A 252 1.81 -7.43 -5.57
N GLN A 253 2.03 -6.22 -6.10
CA GLN A 253 3.27 -5.84 -6.80
C GLN A 253 4.52 -6.09 -5.96
N GLY A 254 4.54 -5.63 -4.70
CA GLY A 254 5.68 -5.84 -3.80
C GLY A 254 5.96 -7.30 -3.41
N ARG A 255 5.10 -8.25 -3.82
CA ARG A 255 5.19 -9.68 -3.50
C ARG A 255 5.20 -10.60 -4.72
N LEU A 256 5.05 -10.05 -5.93
CA LEU A 256 4.95 -10.82 -7.18
C LEU A 256 6.25 -11.56 -7.49
N GLU A 257 7.40 -10.86 -7.50
CA GLU A 257 8.73 -11.44 -7.75
C GLU A 257 9.07 -12.67 -6.88
N ALA A 258 8.52 -12.74 -5.66
CA ALA A 258 8.80 -13.82 -4.72
C ALA A 258 7.70 -14.88 -4.65
N GLY A 259 6.50 -14.55 -5.14
CA GLY A 259 5.31 -15.39 -5.06
C GLY A 259 5.10 -16.28 -6.30
N THR A 260 5.73 -15.94 -7.43
CA THR A 260 5.71 -16.71 -8.67
C THR A 260 7.14 -17.15 -9.02
N ALA A 261 7.29 -18.39 -9.50
CA ALA A 261 8.59 -18.89 -9.96
C ALA A 261 8.95 -18.40 -11.38
N ASP A 262 7.97 -17.79 -12.06
CA ASP A 262 8.05 -17.34 -13.43
C ASP A 262 7.81 -15.83 -13.49
N GLU A 263 8.75 -15.11 -14.11
CA GLU A 263 8.74 -13.66 -14.23
C GLU A 263 7.69 -13.18 -15.24
N SER A 264 7.42 -13.99 -16.27
CA SER A 264 6.33 -13.73 -17.23
C SER A 264 4.98 -13.64 -16.53
N VAL A 265 4.69 -14.63 -15.67
CA VAL A 265 3.46 -14.70 -14.87
C VAL A 265 3.39 -13.55 -13.87
N ALA A 266 4.54 -13.10 -13.35
CA ALA A 266 4.58 -11.93 -12.47
C ALA A 266 4.14 -10.65 -13.22
N ARG A 267 4.74 -10.40 -14.39
CA ARG A 267 4.41 -9.25 -15.27
C ARG A 267 2.97 -9.30 -15.74
N LEU A 268 2.49 -10.47 -16.14
CA LEU A 268 1.11 -10.74 -16.53
C LEU A 268 0.14 -10.35 -15.40
N VAL A 269 0.34 -10.90 -14.21
CA VAL A 269 -0.56 -10.64 -13.07
C VAL A 269 -0.52 -9.17 -12.66
N GLN A 270 0.64 -8.53 -12.70
CA GLN A 270 0.78 -7.09 -12.45
C GLN A 270 -0.05 -6.27 -13.43
N ARG A 271 0.07 -6.54 -14.73
CA ARG A 271 -0.71 -5.88 -15.79
C ARG A 271 -2.21 -6.07 -15.58
N ARG A 272 -2.66 -7.31 -15.35
CA ARG A 272 -4.10 -7.60 -15.18
C ARG A 272 -4.70 -6.98 -13.91
N VAL A 273 -3.91 -6.86 -12.84
CA VAL A 273 -4.33 -6.13 -11.64
C VAL A 273 -4.49 -4.64 -11.93
N ALA A 274 -3.55 -4.03 -12.66
CA ALA A 274 -3.62 -2.63 -13.07
C ALA A 274 -4.80 -2.36 -14.02
N ASP A 275 -5.02 -3.22 -15.02
CA ASP A 275 -6.15 -3.11 -15.96
C ASP A 275 -7.49 -3.12 -15.21
N ALA A 276 -7.64 -4.01 -14.23
CA ALA A 276 -8.85 -4.10 -13.41
C ALA A 276 -9.06 -2.87 -12.52
N GLU A 277 -7.98 -2.30 -11.98
CA GLU A 277 -8.03 -1.07 -11.19
C GLU A 277 -8.48 0.12 -12.05
N VAL A 278 -7.83 0.32 -13.21
CA VAL A 278 -8.12 1.41 -14.14
C VAL A 278 -9.55 1.31 -14.69
N ALA A 279 -9.99 0.11 -15.05
CA ALA A 279 -11.35 -0.09 -15.55
C ALA A 279 -12.41 0.22 -14.48
N ALA A 280 -12.18 -0.22 -13.23
CA ALA A 280 -13.08 0.06 -12.12
C ALA A 280 -13.13 1.55 -11.77
N GLU A 281 -11.99 2.23 -11.77
CA GLU A 281 -11.92 3.68 -11.55
C GLU A 281 -12.66 4.44 -12.65
N ARG A 282 -12.43 4.08 -13.91
CA ARG A 282 -13.11 4.67 -15.07
C ARG A 282 -14.62 4.50 -14.97
N LEU A 283 -15.09 3.33 -14.54
CA LEU A 283 -16.52 3.08 -14.33
C LEU A 283 -17.11 4.05 -13.28
N GLY A 284 -16.38 4.34 -12.21
CA GLY A 284 -16.77 5.34 -11.20
C GLY A 284 -16.90 6.76 -11.78
N LEU A 285 -15.96 7.18 -12.62
CA LEU A 285 -15.99 8.47 -13.31
C LEU A 285 -17.15 8.57 -14.30
N LEU A 286 -17.41 7.50 -15.05
CA LEU A 286 -18.51 7.44 -16.01
C LEU A 286 -19.86 7.54 -15.29
N LEU A 287 -20.03 6.87 -14.16
CA LEU A 287 -21.22 6.98 -13.32
C LEU A 287 -21.44 8.41 -12.82
N LEU A 288 -20.39 9.09 -12.34
CA LEU A 288 -20.48 10.50 -11.94
C LEU A 288 -20.87 11.41 -13.11
N SER A 289 -20.29 11.19 -14.29
CA SER A 289 -20.62 11.96 -15.49
C SER A 289 -22.04 11.72 -15.99
N ALA A 290 -22.60 10.53 -15.78
CA ALA A 290 -23.98 10.21 -16.15
C ALA A 290 -25.01 10.84 -15.21
N ARG A 291 -24.61 11.23 -14.00
CA ARG A 291 -25.47 11.86 -12.99
C ARG A 291 -25.47 13.39 -13.02
N SER A 292 -24.48 14.01 -13.65
CA SER A 292 -24.28 15.47 -13.66
C SER A 292 -24.63 16.07 -15.02
N ALA A 293 -25.35 17.21 -15.06
CA ALA A 293 -25.64 17.92 -16.31
C ALA A 293 -24.37 18.57 -16.92
N GLU A 294 -23.40 18.90 -16.06
CA GLU A 294 -22.02 19.25 -16.43
C GLU A 294 -21.10 18.08 -16.11
N ARG A 295 -20.34 17.61 -17.10
CA ARG A 295 -19.49 16.41 -17.01
C ARG A 295 -18.50 16.52 -15.83
N ALA A 296 -18.69 15.71 -14.78
CA ALA A 296 -17.84 15.66 -13.61
C ALA A 296 -16.34 15.65 -13.97
N ASP A 297 -15.61 16.57 -13.36
CA ASP A 297 -14.17 16.76 -13.53
C ASP A 297 -13.41 15.63 -12.82
N THR A 298 -12.31 15.12 -13.39
CA THR A 298 -11.49 14.06 -12.77
C THR A 298 -10.95 14.49 -11.39
N LEU A 299 -10.80 15.80 -11.19
CA LEU A 299 -10.48 16.43 -9.90
C LEU A 299 -11.49 16.07 -8.80
N THR A 300 -12.76 15.79 -9.13
CA THR A 300 -13.78 15.38 -8.15
C THR A 300 -13.53 13.98 -7.56
N LEU A 301 -12.80 13.08 -8.22
CA LEU A 301 -12.50 11.77 -7.63
C LEU A 301 -11.27 11.83 -6.69
N HIS A 302 -10.29 12.69 -7.00
CA HIS A 302 -8.99 12.70 -6.33
C HIS A 302 -8.82 13.77 -5.23
N LEU A 303 -9.65 14.82 -5.21
CA LEU A 303 -9.59 15.84 -4.15
C LEU A 303 -10.50 15.48 -2.95
N PRO A 304 -9.94 15.36 -1.72
CA PRO A 304 -10.74 15.24 -0.51
C PRO A 304 -11.57 16.52 -0.30
N GLY A 305 -12.90 16.41 -0.37
CA GLY A 305 -13.81 17.52 -0.09
C GLY A 305 -14.15 18.43 -1.28
N ALA A 306 -13.78 18.06 -2.52
CA ALA A 306 -14.28 18.77 -3.70
C ALA A 306 -15.81 18.57 -3.80
N PRO A 307 -16.60 19.66 -3.85
CA PRO A 307 -18.05 19.57 -3.98
C PRO A 307 -18.42 19.03 -5.37
N VAL A 308 -19.49 18.24 -5.43
CA VAL A 308 -20.09 17.79 -6.70
C VAL A 308 -20.58 19.02 -7.47
N PRO A 309 -20.40 19.10 -8.82
CA PRO A 309 -20.93 20.21 -9.60
C PRO A 309 -22.43 20.38 -9.36
N ALA A 310 -22.88 21.59 -9.01
CA ALA A 310 -24.25 21.89 -8.62
C ALA A 310 -25.29 21.85 -9.78
N GLY A 311 -24.91 21.27 -10.92
CA GLY A 311 -25.72 21.24 -12.14
C GLY A 311 -26.73 20.09 -12.16
N GLY A 312 -27.98 20.40 -11.78
CA GLY A 312 -29.21 19.70 -12.20
C GLY A 312 -29.16 18.17 -12.18
N LEU A 313 -29.10 17.58 -10.98
CA LEU A 313 -29.21 16.14 -10.78
C LEU A 313 -30.58 15.64 -11.28
N LEU A 314 -30.61 15.05 -12.48
CA LEU A 314 -31.82 14.43 -13.01
C LEU A 314 -32.09 13.11 -12.25
N PRO A 315 -33.33 12.87 -11.77
CA PRO A 315 -33.70 11.58 -11.22
C PRO A 315 -33.76 10.55 -12.35
N VAL A 316 -32.68 9.82 -12.60
CA VAL A 316 -32.66 8.78 -13.64
C VAL A 316 -33.34 7.50 -13.11
N ARG A 317 -34.64 7.55 -12.82
CA ARG A 317 -35.46 6.33 -12.75
C ARG A 317 -36.05 6.08 -14.14
N ASP A 318 -35.19 5.61 -15.04
CA ASP A 318 -35.59 5.15 -16.37
C ASP A 318 -35.26 3.66 -16.50
N LYS A 319 -35.89 2.96 -17.45
CA LYS A 319 -35.67 1.52 -17.69
C LYS A 319 -34.19 1.17 -17.94
N ALA A 320 -33.43 2.13 -18.47
CA ALA A 320 -31.99 2.01 -18.67
C ALA A 320 -31.22 1.93 -17.33
N THR A 321 -31.60 2.70 -16.32
CA THR A 321 -30.98 2.66 -14.99
C THR A 321 -31.26 1.37 -14.25
N ASP A 322 -32.49 0.84 -14.37
CA ASP A 322 -32.84 -0.46 -13.76
C ASP A 322 -32.06 -1.61 -14.41
N THR A 323 -31.77 -1.48 -15.71
CA THR A 323 -30.91 -2.43 -16.42
C THR A 323 -29.46 -2.29 -15.97
N LEU A 324 -28.95 -1.06 -15.87
CA LEU A 324 -27.60 -0.78 -15.37
C LEU A 324 -27.39 -1.28 -13.93
N ARG A 325 -28.38 -1.10 -13.04
CA ARG A 325 -28.37 -1.65 -11.67
C ARG A 325 -28.17 -3.17 -11.70
N ARG A 326 -29.00 -3.88 -12.49
CA ARG A 326 -28.90 -5.34 -12.63
C ARG A 326 -27.55 -5.78 -13.21
N ASP A 327 -26.99 -5.02 -14.14
CA ASP A 327 -25.71 -5.35 -14.75
C ASP A 327 -24.50 -5.07 -13.84
N LEU A 328 -24.57 -4.03 -13.01
CA LEU A 328 -23.58 -3.80 -11.95
C LEU A 328 -23.66 -4.85 -10.83
N GLU A 329 -24.86 -5.30 -10.47
CA GLU A 329 -25.05 -6.45 -9.57
C GLU A 329 -24.49 -7.74 -10.19
N ALA A 330 -24.70 -7.94 -11.50
CA ALA A 330 -24.16 -9.08 -12.23
C ALA A 330 -22.62 -9.02 -12.34
N LEU A 331 -22.04 -7.83 -12.56
CA LEU A 331 -20.60 -7.60 -12.54
C LEU A 331 -20.01 -7.89 -11.15
N ARG A 332 -20.65 -7.44 -10.06
CA ARG A 332 -20.24 -7.77 -8.70
C ARG A 332 -20.23 -9.29 -8.46
N LEU A 333 -21.24 -10.02 -8.95
CA LEU A 333 -21.28 -11.48 -8.87
C LEU A 333 -20.16 -12.14 -9.66
N LEU A 334 -19.84 -11.61 -10.86
CA LEU A 334 -18.74 -12.08 -11.70
C LEU A 334 -17.38 -11.92 -11.00
N VAL A 335 -17.17 -10.82 -10.26
CA VAL A 335 -15.94 -10.55 -9.51
C VAL A 335 -15.79 -11.46 -8.28
N LEU A 336 -16.88 -11.73 -7.55
CA LEU A 336 -16.85 -12.48 -6.29
C LEU A 336 -16.74 -14.00 -6.45
N ARG A 337 -17.15 -14.56 -7.59
CA ARG A 337 -17.22 -16.01 -7.81
C ARG A 337 -15.86 -16.56 -8.30
N PRO A 338 -15.17 -17.41 -7.52
CA PRO A 338 -13.97 -18.10 -8.01
C PRO A 338 -14.33 -19.10 -9.12
N VAL A 339 -13.45 -19.26 -10.12
CA VAL A 339 -13.64 -20.15 -11.29
C VAL A 339 -13.95 -21.59 -10.87
N SER A 340 -13.38 -22.06 -9.77
CA SER A 340 -13.55 -23.42 -9.23
C SER A 340 -14.95 -23.71 -8.64
N ALA A 341 -15.85 -22.72 -8.55
CA ALA A 341 -17.15 -22.86 -7.89
C ALA A 341 -18.38 -22.89 -8.83
N GLY A 342 -18.23 -23.07 -10.15
CA GLY A 342 -19.41 -23.37 -10.97
C GLY A 342 -19.20 -23.39 -12.48
N HIS A 343 -19.32 -24.60 -13.05
CA HIS A 343 -19.54 -24.90 -14.47
C HIS A 343 -20.97 -24.52 -14.92
N GLY A 344 -21.45 -23.34 -14.52
CA GLY A 344 -22.83 -22.92 -14.72
C GLY A 344 -22.98 -22.03 -15.95
N THR A 345 -23.72 -22.50 -16.96
CA THR A 345 -24.13 -21.76 -18.17
C THR A 345 -24.65 -20.34 -17.88
N ALA A 346 -25.26 -20.12 -16.72
CA ALA A 346 -25.74 -18.82 -16.27
C ALA A 346 -24.63 -17.76 -16.11
N LEU A 347 -23.43 -18.15 -15.65
CA LEU A 347 -22.31 -17.21 -15.49
C LEU A 347 -21.69 -16.86 -16.85
N ALA A 348 -21.58 -17.85 -17.75
CA ALA A 348 -21.14 -17.63 -19.12
C ALA A 348 -22.08 -16.66 -19.83
N GLN A 349 -23.40 -16.82 -19.65
CA GLN A 349 -24.38 -15.92 -20.25
C GLN A 349 -24.33 -14.49 -19.68
N VAL A 350 -24.10 -14.33 -18.37
CA VAL A 350 -23.86 -13.01 -17.76
C VAL A 350 -22.59 -12.37 -18.32
N ARG A 351 -21.47 -13.11 -18.35
CA ARG A 351 -20.20 -12.63 -18.89
C ARG A 351 -20.35 -12.20 -20.35
N ASN A 352 -20.97 -13.03 -21.19
CA ASN A 352 -21.18 -12.75 -22.61
C ASN A 352 -22.05 -11.49 -22.80
N ARG A 353 -23.11 -11.32 -21.99
CA ARG A 353 -23.94 -10.11 -22.03
C ARG A 353 -23.15 -8.85 -21.68
N LEU A 354 -22.37 -8.88 -20.60
CA LEU A 354 -21.61 -7.71 -20.15
C LEU A 354 -20.50 -7.33 -21.15
N LEU A 355 -19.78 -8.32 -21.70
CA LEU A 355 -18.74 -8.08 -22.72
C LEU A 355 -19.34 -7.53 -24.02
N GLY A 356 -20.56 -7.94 -24.39
CA GLY A 356 -21.26 -7.40 -25.57
C GLY A 356 -21.38 -5.87 -25.55
N TYR A 357 -21.52 -5.23 -24.37
CA TYR A 357 -21.59 -3.77 -24.29
C TYR A 357 -20.32 -3.05 -24.73
N ARG A 358 -19.15 -3.70 -24.64
CA ARG A 358 -17.88 -3.14 -25.14
C ARG A 358 -17.91 -3.01 -26.67
N ASP A 359 -18.47 -4.02 -27.34
CA ASP A 359 -18.57 -4.11 -28.80
C ASP A 359 -19.84 -3.42 -29.35
N GLU A 360 -20.53 -2.64 -28.50
CA GLU A 360 -21.83 -2.00 -28.78
C GLU A 360 -22.97 -2.98 -29.09
N GLU A 361 -22.82 -4.26 -28.74
CA GLU A 361 -23.86 -5.27 -28.88
C GLU A 361 -24.91 -5.11 -27.77
N ASN A 362 -26.19 -5.10 -28.16
CA ASN A 362 -27.34 -5.00 -27.25
C ASN A 362 -27.35 -3.75 -26.35
N LEU A 363 -26.73 -2.65 -26.78
CA LEU A 363 -26.68 -1.40 -26.02
C LEU A 363 -28.09 -0.79 -25.87
N PRO A 364 -28.56 -0.49 -24.65
CA PRO A 364 -29.87 0.13 -24.46
C PRO A 364 -29.96 1.53 -25.08
N VAL A 365 -31.15 1.89 -25.57
CA VAL A 365 -31.45 3.27 -26.01
C VAL A 365 -31.50 4.16 -24.78
N ALA A 366 -30.48 5.00 -24.61
CA ALA A 366 -30.30 5.88 -23.44
C ALA A 366 -29.45 7.10 -23.83
N PRO A 367 -29.40 8.16 -22.99
CA PRO A 367 -28.50 9.28 -23.24
C PRO A 367 -27.04 8.85 -23.41
N PRO A 368 -26.22 9.57 -24.21
CA PRO A 368 -24.83 9.17 -24.49
C PRO A 368 -23.99 8.90 -23.24
N ALA A 369 -24.19 9.68 -22.17
CA ALA A 369 -23.48 9.47 -20.91
C ALA A 369 -23.83 8.15 -20.23
N VAL A 370 -25.09 7.70 -20.31
CA VAL A 370 -25.54 6.40 -19.76
C VAL A 370 -25.03 5.25 -20.64
N GLN A 371 -25.01 5.45 -21.96
CA GLN A 371 -24.40 4.50 -22.90
C GLN A 371 -22.90 4.31 -22.66
N ASP A 372 -22.18 5.38 -22.33
CA ASP A 372 -20.77 5.30 -21.95
C ASP A 372 -20.58 4.48 -20.66
N VAL A 373 -21.50 4.55 -19.70
CA VAL A 373 -21.46 3.68 -18.51
C VAL A 373 -21.61 2.19 -18.89
N PHE A 374 -22.53 1.84 -19.80
CA PHE A 374 -22.65 0.46 -20.29
C PHE A 374 -21.36 -0.04 -20.95
N ARG A 375 -20.69 0.80 -21.76
CA ARG A 375 -19.36 0.49 -22.31
C ARG A 375 -18.32 0.28 -21.20
N GLY A 376 -18.31 1.14 -20.18
CA GLY A 376 -17.44 1.01 -19.02
C GLY A 376 -17.68 -0.27 -18.21
N VAL A 377 -18.93 -0.74 -18.12
CA VAL A 377 -19.27 -2.04 -17.52
C VAL A 377 -18.66 -3.19 -18.35
N GLY A 378 -18.73 -3.11 -19.68
CA GLY A 378 -18.11 -4.09 -20.58
C GLY A 378 -16.58 -4.11 -20.51
N GLU A 379 -15.94 -2.93 -20.44
CA GLU A 379 -14.49 -2.81 -20.21
C GLU A 379 -14.07 -3.39 -18.86
N THR A 380 -14.84 -3.13 -17.80
CA THR A 380 -14.59 -3.71 -16.47
C THR A 380 -14.78 -5.23 -16.49
N ALA A 381 -15.77 -5.74 -17.23
CA ALA A 381 -15.95 -7.17 -17.41
C ALA A 381 -14.78 -7.83 -18.16
N ARG A 382 -14.18 -7.17 -19.16
CA ARG A 382 -12.95 -7.63 -19.84
C ARG A 382 -11.77 -7.66 -18.87
N ALA A 383 -11.56 -6.60 -18.10
CA ALA A 383 -10.46 -6.56 -17.15
C ALA A 383 -10.59 -7.65 -16.07
N VAL A 384 -11.82 -7.92 -15.60
CA VAL A 384 -12.12 -9.03 -14.69
C VAL A 384 -11.89 -10.39 -15.37
N LEU A 385 -12.19 -10.54 -16.66
CA LEU A 385 -11.90 -11.75 -17.42
C LEU A 385 -10.38 -12.00 -17.50
N GLY A 386 -9.60 -11.00 -17.91
CA GLY A 386 -8.12 -11.10 -17.96
C GLY A 386 -7.51 -11.39 -16.60
N LEU A 387 -8.00 -10.74 -15.54
CA LEU A 387 -7.61 -11.05 -14.17
C LEU A 387 -7.93 -12.49 -13.77
N ARG A 388 -9.07 -13.04 -14.20
CA ARG A 388 -9.41 -14.44 -13.91
C ARG A 388 -8.54 -15.41 -14.69
N VAL A 389 -8.21 -15.12 -15.96
CA VAL A 389 -7.30 -15.95 -16.76
C VAL A 389 -5.90 -15.97 -16.14
N ALA A 390 -5.34 -14.81 -15.78
CA ALA A 390 -4.00 -14.72 -15.19
C ALA A 390 -3.89 -15.33 -13.78
N LEU A 391 -4.99 -15.39 -13.02
CA LEU A 391 -4.98 -15.86 -11.63
C LEU A 391 -5.46 -17.31 -11.47
N ASP A 392 -6.48 -17.72 -12.23
CA ASP A 392 -7.15 -19.03 -12.08
C ASP A 392 -6.83 -19.99 -13.25
N GLY A 393 -6.11 -19.54 -14.29
CA GLY A 393 -5.73 -20.34 -15.45
C GLY A 393 -6.77 -20.37 -16.58
N PRO A 394 -6.59 -21.25 -17.60
CA PRO A 394 -7.47 -21.36 -18.75
C PRO A 394 -8.93 -21.64 -18.34
N GLN A 395 -9.88 -20.94 -18.97
CA GLN A 395 -11.31 -21.08 -18.69
C GLN A 395 -12.00 -21.96 -19.73
N ASP A 396 -13.15 -22.53 -19.37
CA ASP A 396 -14.05 -23.23 -20.31
C ASP A 396 -14.53 -22.29 -21.42
N GLU A 397 -14.32 -22.72 -22.67
CA GLU A 397 -14.58 -21.98 -23.91
C GLU A 397 -15.90 -22.40 -24.58
N SER A 398 -16.53 -23.47 -24.10
CA SER A 398 -17.67 -24.11 -24.77
C SER A 398 -18.91 -23.22 -24.91
N ASP A 399 -19.08 -22.25 -24.02
CA ASP A 399 -20.20 -21.29 -23.98
C ASP A 399 -19.77 -19.85 -24.36
N ASP A 400 -18.63 -19.66 -25.02
CA ASP A 400 -18.14 -18.32 -25.39
C ASP A 400 -18.97 -17.73 -26.56
N SER A 401 -19.43 -16.49 -26.38
CA SER A 401 -19.99 -15.71 -27.49
C SER A 401 -18.87 -15.19 -28.40
N PRO A 402 -19.15 -14.77 -29.65
CA PRO A 402 -18.12 -14.19 -30.54
C PRO A 402 -17.39 -12.98 -29.92
N ALA A 403 -18.07 -12.14 -29.14
CA ALA A 403 -17.47 -11.04 -28.39
C ALA A 403 -16.53 -11.52 -27.27
N THR A 404 -16.90 -12.62 -26.61
CA THR A 404 -16.09 -13.27 -25.55
C THR A 404 -14.84 -13.92 -26.14
N ALA A 405 -14.98 -14.64 -27.26
CA ALA A 405 -13.87 -15.28 -27.97
C ALA A 405 -12.87 -14.23 -28.47
N ARG A 406 -13.32 -13.16 -29.14
CA ARG A 406 -12.44 -12.03 -29.54
C ARG A 406 -11.75 -11.38 -28.35
N SER A 407 -12.50 -11.12 -27.28
CA SER A 407 -11.91 -10.51 -26.09
C SER A 407 -10.82 -11.39 -25.46
N ARG A 408 -10.97 -12.72 -25.53
CA ARG A 408 -9.96 -13.70 -25.09
C ARG A 408 -8.76 -13.76 -26.04
N GLU A 409 -8.98 -13.87 -27.34
CA GLU A 409 -7.91 -13.85 -28.35
C GLU A 409 -7.06 -12.58 -28.25
N GLU A 410 -7.68 -11.42 -27.99
CA GLU A 410 -6.95 -10.18 -27.71
C GLU A 410 -6.12 -10.26 -26.42
N LEU A 411 -6.63 -10.91 -25.36
CA LEU A 411 -5.88 -11.09 -24.11
C LEU A 411 -4.71 -12.06 -24.33
N ASP A 412 -4.91 -13.15 -25.06
CA ASP A 412 -3.86 -14.12 -25.37
C ASP A 412 -2.77 -13.50 -26.27
N ALA A 413 -3.15 -12.63 -27.21
CA ALA A 413 -2.21 -11.86 -28.02
C ALA A 413 -1.43 -10.82 -27.19
N GLU A 414 -2.09 -10.15 -26.25
CA GLU A 414 -1.42 -9.26 -25.29
C GLU A 414 -0.44 -10.04 -24.39
N ASP A 415 -0.81 -11.24 -23.96
CA ASP A 415 0.00 -12.09 -23.08
C ASP A 415 1.26 -12.59 -23.82
N ALA A 416 1.12 -12.99 -25.08
CA ALA A 416 2.24 -13.36 -25.94
C ALA A 416 3.20 -12.19 -26.22
N ALA A 417 2.71 -10.95 -26.24
CA ALA A 417 3.56 -9.77 -26.40
C ALA A 417 4.35 -9.42 -25.11
N ILE A 418 3.82 -9.73 -23.93
CA ILE A 418 4.47 -9.49 -22.63
C ILE A 418 5.67 -10.44 -22.41
N ASP A 419 5.62 -11.63 -22.98
CA ASP A 419 6.73 -12.58 -22.98
C ASP A 419 7.94 -12.12 -23.82
N ALA A 420 7.75 -11.14 -24.71
CA ALA A 420 8.78 -10.66 -25.63
C ALA A 420 9.56 -9.41 -25.14
N GLY A 421 9.34 -8.95 -23.91
CA GLY A 421 9.99 -7.75 -23.37
C GLY A 421 11.40 -7.98 -22.78
N GLU A 422 12.37 -7.14 -23.19
CA GLU A 422 13.76 -7.12 -22.72
C GLU A 422 13.92 -6.62 -21.27
N GLU A 423 14.88 -7.24 -20.56
CA GLU A 423 15.29 -6.90 -19.20
C GLU A 423 15.96 -5.51 -19.13
N VAL A 424 15.36 -4.56 -18.40
CA VAL A 424 16.06 -3.33 -17.99
C VAL A 424 16.87 -3.62 -16.74
N THR A 425 18.20 -3.63 -16.88
CA THR A 425 19.13 -3.74 -15.76
C THR A 425 19.24 -2.39 -15.05
N GLU A 426 18.89 -2.31 -13.77
CA GLU A 426 19.14 -1.12 -12.95
C GLU A 426 20.65 -0.92 -12.73
N GLU A 427 21.19 0.23 -13.15
CA GLU A 427 22.57 0.63 -12.84
C GLU A 427 22.72 1.00 -11.35
N GLU A 428 23.35 0.11 -10.60
CA GLU A 428 23.66 0.30 -9.17
C GLU A 428 24.76 1.37 -8.96
N LEU A 429 24.37 2.63 -8.76
CA LEU A 429 25.30 3.76 -8.49
C LEU A 429 26.34 3.42 -7.41
N THR A 430 27.64 3.50 -7.70
CA THR A 430 28.76 3.14 -6.80
C THR A 430 29.31 4.35 -6.01
N GLY A 431 29.93 4.09 -4.84
CA GLY A 431 30.72 5.08 -4.07
C GLY A 431 30.04 5.72 -2.84
N LEU A 432 30.64 6.80 -2.33
CA LEU A 432 30.19 7.56 -1.13
C LEU A 432 28.82 8.27 -1.30
N ARG A 433 28.28 8.28 -2.53
CA ARG A 433 26.94 8.80 -2.83
C ARG A 433 25.81 7.78 -2.59
N ARG A 434 26.14 6.50 -2.34
CA ARG A 434 25.15 5.44 -2.02
C ARG A 434 24.33 5.83 -0.77
N PRO A 435 22.98 5.77 -0.84
CA PRO A 435 22.09 6.13 0.28
C PRO A 435 22.38 5.36 1.58
N THR A 436 22.81 4.10 1.48
CA THR A 436 23.08 3.22 2.62
C THR A 436 24.32 3.63 3.41
N THR A 437 25.42 3.95 2.73
CA THR A 437 26.66 4.43 3.36
C THR A 437 26.44 5.78 4.03
N ARG A 438 25.71 6.69 3.36
CA ARG A 438 25.32 7.99 3.94
C ARG A 438 24.47 7.82 5.19
N ALA A 439 23.44 6.97 5.13
CA ALA A 439 22.58 6.69 6.28
C ALA A 439 23.38 6.08 7.45
N ALA A 440 24.35 5.20 7.17
CA ALA A 440 25.22 4.64 8.21
C ALA A 440 26.02 5.73 8.96
N VAL A 441 26.58 6.69 8.22
CA VAL A 441 27.30 7.83 8.82
C VAL A 441 26.36 8.73 9.60
N GLN A 442 25.20 9.10 9.03
CA GLN A 442 24.20 9.94 9.72
C GLN A 442 23.72 9.31 11.02
N VAL A 443 23.38 8.02 10.98
CA VAL A 443 22.92 7.28 12.16
C VAL A 443 24.04 7.16 13.19
N ALA A 444 25.27 6.88 12.78
CA ALA A 444 26.40 6.78 13.71
C ALA A 444 26.67 8.12 14.42
N VAL A 445 26.68 9.23 13.68
CA VAL A 445 26.87 10.58 14.27
C VAL A 445 25.69 10.97 15.15
N GLY A 446 24.45 10.73 14.70
CA GLY A 446 23.25 11.00 15.51
C GLY A 446 23.20 10.16 16.78
N SER A 447 23.59 8.89 16.71
CA SER A 447 23.72 8.02 17.88
C SER A 447 24.83 8.48 18.82
N LEU A 448 25.98 8.93 18.31
CA LEU A 448 27.04 9.51 19.14
C LEU A 448 26.55 10.76 19.89
N LEU A 449 25.84 11.66 19.21
CA LEU A 449 25.21 12.82 19.85
C LEU A 449 24.17 12.40 20.90
N ALA A 450 23.40 11.34 20.64
CA ALA A 450 22.43 10.81 21.58
C ALA A 450 23.07 10.12 22.79
N ILE A 451 24.25 9.51 22.64
CA ILE A 451 25.05 8.99 23.77
C ILE A 451 25.49 10.15 24.64
N VAL A 452 26.19 11.14 24.06
CA VAL A 452 26.72 12.28 24.81
C VAL A 452 25.61 13.07 25.49
N GLY A 453 24.53 13.38 24.77
CA GLY A 453 23.37 14.05 25.37
C GLY A 453 22.63 13.18 26.38
N GLY A 454 22.58 11.86 26.15
CA GLY A 454 21.91 10.90 27.01
C GLY A 454 22.64 10.71 28.33
N GLU A 455 23.97 10.68 28.33
CA GLU A 455 24.79 10.62 29.55
C GLU A 455 24.59 11.86 30.42
N LEU A 456 24.44 13.05 29.80
CA LEU A 456 24.13 14.30 30.52
C LEU A 456 22.76 14.28 31.19
N LEU A 457 21.80 13.52 30.64
CA LEU A 457 20.44 13.40 31.16
C LEU A 457 20.33 12.26 32.19
N SER A 458 20.91 11.10 31.88
CA SER A 458 20.96 9.91 32.73
C SER A 458 22.10 8.98 32.33
N SER A 459 23.11 8.88 33.19
CA SER A 459 24.24 7.96 33.02
C SER A 459 23.85 6.47 33.01
N GLN A 460 22.65 6.13 33.51
CA GLN A 460 22.21 4.74 33.58
C GLN A 460 21.35 4.29 32.40
N ARG A 461 20.79 5.21 31.60
CA ARG A 461 19.72 4.87 30.64
C ARG A 461 19.83 5.54 29.25
N TRP A 462 20.95 6.22 29.00
CA TRP A 462 21.31 6.86 27.71
C TRP A 462 21.02 6.00 26.46
N TYR A 463 21.12 4.67 26.57
CA TYR A 463 20.91 3.71 25.48
C TYR A 463 19.52 3.79 24.83
N TRP A 464 18.50 4.34 25.52
CA TRP A 464 17.17 4.57 24.96
C TRP A 464 17.04 5.79 24.05
N ALA A 465 17.82 6.84 24.32
CA ALA A 465 17.94 7.96 23.40
C ALA A 465 18.55 7.49 22.08
N VAL A 466 19.58 6.63 22.17
CA VAL A 466 20.22 6.01 21.01
C VAL A 466 19.28 5.09 20.24
N LEU A 467 18.51 4.24 20.94
CA LEU A 467 17.50 3.39 20.30
C LEU A 467 16.48 4.25 19.53
N THR A 468 16.06 5.37 20.10
CA THR A 468 15.14 6.29 19.43
C THR A 468 15.76 6.90 18.18
N CYS A 469 16.98 7.44 18.28
CA CYS A 469 17.72 7.96 17.12
C CYS A 469 17.78 6.90 16.00
N TRP A 470 18.23 5.69 16.32
CA TRP A 470 18.34 4.59 15.36
C TRP A 470 17.01 4.23 14.70
N ILE A 471 15.92 4.11 15.49
CA ILE A 471 14.59 3.74 14.96
C ILE A 471 14.06 4.81 14.02
N VAL A 472 14.28 6.09 14.32
CA VAL A 472 13.80 7.19 13.46
C VAL A 472 14.45 7.12 12.07
N PHE A 473 15.69 6.63 11.95
CA PHE A 473 16.37 6.42 10.66
C PHE A 473 15.99 5.13 9.90
N ILE A 474 15.25 4.19 10.51
CA ILE A 474 14.83 2.96 9.81
C ILE A 474 13.84 3.32 8.71
N ASN A 475 14.11 2.91 7.47
CA ASN A 475 13.22 3.14 6.32
C ASN A 475 12.84 4.63 6.10
N THR A 476 13.74 5.57 6.41
CA THR A 476 13.55 6.99 6.11
C THR A 476 14.62 7.48 5.16
N ALA A 477 14.22 8.18 4.12
CA ALA A 477 15.12 8.68 3.08
C ALA A 477 15.36 10.19 3.14
N SER A 478 14.53 10.92 3.89
CA SER A 478 14.58 12.38 3.98
C SER A 478 14.58 12.91 5.42
N THR A 479 15.12 14.11 5.63
CA THR A 479 15.11 14.81 6.92
C THR A 479 13.67 15.08 7.40
N GLY A 480 12.74 15.34 6.47
CA GLY A 480 11.32 15.54 6.77
C GLY A 480 10.64 14.27 7.31
N GLU A 481 10.92 13.11 6.73
CA GLU A 481 10.42 11.83 7.24
C GLU A 481 10.94 11.52 8.63
N ILE A 482 12.22 11.77 8.88
CA ILE A 482 12.86 11.61 10.20
C ILE A 482 12.16 12.50 11.22
N LEU A 483 11.88 13.76 10.90
CA LEU A 483 11.14 14.67 11.78
C LEU A 483 9.73 14.17 12.10
N VAL A 484 8.95 13.81 11.07
CA VAL A 484 7.57 13.33 11.23
C VAL A 484 7.54 12.03 12.05
N LYS A 485 8.48 11.12 11.79
CA LYS A 485 8.59 9.85 12.50
C LYS A 485 9.03 10.05 13.94
N GLY A 486 9.97 10.96 14.21
CA GLY A 486 10.38 11.37 15.55
C GLY A 486 9.21 11.95 16.36
N TYR A 487 8.43 12.84 15.76
CA TYR A 487 7.22 13.40 16.40
C TYR A 487 6.18 12.33 16.71
N ARG A 488 5.85 11.46 15.74
CA ARG A 488 4.90 10.35 15.97
C ARG A 488 5.36 9.40 17.07
N ARG A 489 6.68 9.15 17.15
CA ARG A 489 7.28 8.37 18.24
C ARG A 489 7.02 9.03 19.58
N LEU A 490 7.35 10.32 19.69
CA LEU A 490 7.19 11.10 20.92
C LEU A 490 5.74 11.09 21.41
N VAL A 491 4.77 11.38 20.52
CA VAL A 491 3.34 11.34 20.86
C VAL A 491 2.93 9.94 21.33
N GLY A 492 3.35 8.89 20.61
CA GLY A 492 3.07 7.51 21.00
C GLY A 492 3.69 7.16 22.35
N THR A 493 4.92 7.59 22.62
CA THR A 493 5.61 7.37 23.90
C THR A 493 4.93 8.09 25.05
N VAL A 494 4.50 9.34 24.90
CA VAL A 494 3.76 10.06 25.94
C VAL A 494 2.46 9.33 26.29
N LEU A 495 1.66 8.96 25.27
CA LEU A 495 0.43 8.20 25.49
C LEU A 495 0.71 6.82 26.11
N GLY A 496 1.79 6.17 25.66
CA GLY A 496 2.19 4.84 26.12
C GLY A 496 2.70 4.83 27.55
N VAL A 497 3.37 5.90 27.98
CA VAL A 497 3.77 6.13 29.38
C VAL A 497 2.53 6.22 30.28
N VAL A 498 1.54 7.03 29.89
CA VAL A 498 0.28 7.17 30.64
C VAL A 498 -0.46 5.83 30.74
N ALA A 499 -0.57 5.12 29.61
CA ALA A 499 -1.18 3.79 29.61
C ALA A 499 -0.36 2.78 30.45
N GLY A 500 0.97 2.80 30.34
CA GLY A 500 1.87 1.94 31.11
C GLY A 500 1.69 2.10 32.62
N ILE A 501 1.52 3.34 33.10
CA ILE A 501 1.21 3.64 34.51
C ILE A 501 -0.13 3.01 34.91
N GLY A 502 -1.17 3.21 34.10
CA GLY A 502 -2.50 2.66 34.36
C GLY A 502 -2.53 1.13 34.36
N LEU A 503 -1.83 0.50 33.41
CA LEU A 503 -1.72 -0.95 33.29
C LEU A 503 -0.89 -1.55 34.44
N ALA A 504 0.21 -0.91 34.84
CA ALA A 504 1.03 -1.35 35.96
C ALA A 504 0.23 -1.31 37.29
N ALA A 505 -0.58 -0.26 37.49
CA ALA A 505 -1.46 -0.17 38.66
C ALA A 505 -2.53 -1.28 38.69
N LEU A 506 -3.04 -1.70 37.52
CA LEU A 506 -4.04 -2.76 37.40
C LEU A 506 -3.47 -4.17 37.65
N VAL A 507 -2.23 -4.41 37.20
CA VAL A 507 -1.57 -5.72 37.26
C VAL A 507 -1.14 -6.11 38.69
N GLY A 508 -0.71 -5.13 39.50
CA GLY A 508 -0.24 -5.38 40.86
C GLY A 508 0.97 -6.35 40.90
N PRO A 509 1.06 -7.28 41.88
CA PRO A 509 2.19 -8.21 42.02
C PRO A 509 2.12 -9.45 41.12
N HIS A 510 1.13 -9.55 40.21
CA HIS A 510 0.86 -10.79 39.47
C HIS A 510 1.69 -10.91 38.18
N THR A 511 2.89 -11.50 38.28
CA THR A 511 3.86 -11.70 37.18
C THR A 511 3.25 -12.23 35.88
N TRP A 512 2.41 -13.27 35.94
CA TRP A 512 1.83 -13.90 34.76
C TRP A 512 0.80 -13.02 34.04
N THR A 513 0.07 -12.19 34.80
CA THR A 513 -0.86 -11.22 34.19
C THR A 513 -0.10 -10.11 33.46
N ALA A 514 1.06 -9.70 33.99
CA ALA A 514 1.95 -8.75 33.31
C ALA A 514 2.46 -9.32 31.98
N PHE A 515 2.96 -10.56 31.96
CA PHE A 515 3.39 -11.22 30.73
C PHE A 515 2.25 -11.39 29.71
N ALA A 516 1.06 -11.78 30.16
CA ALA A 516 -0.12 -11.89 29.28
C ALA A 516 -0.45 -10.53 28.63
N LEU A 517 -0.40 -9.45 29.40
CA LEU A 517 -0.67 -8.10 28.90
C LEU A 517 0.46 -7.58 27.99
N VAL A 518 1.71 -7.95 28.25
CA VAL A 518 2.84 -7.71 27.34
C VAL A 518 2.60 -8.41 26.01
N LEU A 519 2.15 -9.67 25.99
CA LEU A 519 1.81 -10.37 24.75
C LEU A 519 0.69 -9.66 23.97
N VAL A 520 -0.33 -9.16 24.66
CA VAL A 520 -1.39 -8.34 24.02
C VAL A 520 -0.82 -7.05 23.42
N CYS A 521 0.04 -6.33 24.16
CA CYS A 521 0.68 -5.12 23.66
C CYS A 521 1.58 -5.42 22.45
N VAL A 522 2.36 -6.51 22.48
CA VAL A 522 3.21 -6.94 21.37
C VAL A 522 2.38 -7.32 20.15
N PHE A 523 1.25 -8.03 20.32
CA PHE A 523 0.32 -8.32 19.23
C PHE A 523 -0.19 -7.02 18.59
N LEU A 524 -0.71 -6.09 19.41
CA LEU A 524 -1.26 -4.83 18.94
C LEU A 524 -0.20 -3.93 18.30
N MET A 525 1.05 -3.97 18.80
CA MET A 525 2.20 -3.28 18.21
C MET A 525 2.45 -3.74 16.77
N PHE A 526 2.53 -5.05 16.51
CA PHE A 526 2.74 -5.57 15.16
C PHE A 526 1.53 -5.40 14.26
N TYR A 527 0.33 -5.56 14.82
CA TYR A 527 -0.92 -5.38 14.08
C TYR A 527 -1.10 -3.94 13.59
N THR A 528 -0.73 -2.95 14.42
CA THR A 528 -0.87 -1.52 14.11
C THR A 528 0.35 -0.91 13.42
N ALA A 529 1.48 -1.63 13.32
CA ALA A 529 2.72 -1.11 12.75
C ALA A 529 2.57 -0.50 11.34
N PRO A 530 1.85 -1.13 10.38
CA PRO A 530 1.65 -0.53 9.06
C PRO A 530 0.54 0.54 9.04
N LEU A 531 -0.33 0.58 10.05
CA LEU A 531 -1.48 1.50 10.13
C LEU A 531 -1.11 2.85 10.72
N SER A 532 -0.40 2.82 11.85
CA SER A 532 -0.05 4.03 12.59
C SER A 532 1.20 3.77 13.41
N TYR A 533 2.26 4.48 13.04
CA TYR A 533 3.51 4.46 13.80
C TYR A 533 3.31 4.98 15.23
N THR A 534 2.38 5.91 15.44
CA THR A 534 2.03 6.42 16.79
C THR A 534 1.44 5.31 17.66
N LEU A 535 0.49 4.53 17.13
CA LEU A 535 -0.11 3.40 17.87
C LEU A 535 0.93 2.31 18.13
N MET A 536 1.78 2.01 17.15
CA MET A 536 2.88 1.07 17.32
C MET A 536 3.83 1.51 18.46
N SER A 537 4.26 2.77 18.45
CA SER A 537 5.11 3.34 19.52
C SER A 537 4.42 3.39 20.88
N PHE A 538 3.10 3.62 20.90
CA PHE A 538 2.28 3.54 22.11
C PHE A 538 2.32 2.14 22.74
N PHE A 539 2.05 1.10 21.96
CA PHE A 539 2.05 -0.28 22.47
C PHE A 539 3.46 -0.77 22.84
N VAL A 540 4.51 -0.35 22.11
CA VAL A 540 5.92 -0.59 22.52
C VAL A 540 6.18 -0.02 23.91
N THR A 541 5.80 1.24 24.12
CA THR A 541 6.09 1.97 25.36
C THR A 541 5.27 1.41 26.54
N ALA A 542 4.01 1.05 26.29
CA ALA A 542 3.16 0.39 27.30
C ALA A 542 3.71 -0.99 27.69
N ALA A 543 4.12 -1.81 26.71
CA ALA A 543 4.77 -3.11 26.96
C ALA A 543 6.05 -2.94 27.79
N LEU A 544 6.85 -1.94 27.48
CA LEU A 544 8.07 -1.64 28.22
C LEU A 544 7.79 -1.22 29.66
N GLY A 545 6.74 -0.42 29.90
CA GLY A 545 6.28 -0.09 31.25
C GLY A 545 5.99 -1.33 32.09
N LEU A 546 5.29 -2.31 31.51
CA LEU A 546 4.99 -3.59 32.14
C LEU A 546 6.25 -4.43 32.39
N LEU A 547 7.21 -4.43 31.46
CA LEU A 547 8.50 -5.10 31.66
C LEU A 547 9.29 -4.46 32.82
N TYR A 548 9.24 -3.14 33.00
CA TYR A 548 9.86 -2.48 34.16
C TYR A 548 9.20 -2.82 35.49
N THR A 549 7.88 -3.00 35.49
CA THR A 549 7.15 -3.52 36.66
C THR A 549 7.63 -4.93 37.02
N LEU A 550 7.80 -5.80 36.01
CA LEU A 550 8.32 -7.15 36.19
C LEU A 550 9.77 -7.18 36.71
N LEU A 551 10.60 -6.25 36.27
CA LEU A 551 12.00 -6.14 36.70
C LEU A 551 12.18 -5.37 38.03
N HIS A 552 11.09 -5.00 38.72
CA HIS A 552 11.11 -4.22 39.96
C HIS A 552 11.88 -2.89 39.88
N THR A 553 12.04 -2.33 38.68
CA THR A 553 12.76 -1.07 38.41
C THR A 553 11.81 0.05 37.98
N TYR A 554 10.52 -0.12 38.25
CA TYR A 554 9.46 0.83 37.96
C TYR A 554 9.51 2.03 38.91
N SER A 555 9.53 3.24 38.35
CA SER A 555 9.39 4.51 39.07
C SER A 555 8.75 5.56 38.15
N PHE A 556 7.98 6.49 38.71
CA PHE A 556 7.44 7.62 37.95
C PHE A 556 8.55 8.41 37.22
N SER A 557 9.71 8.60 37.87
CA SER A 557 10.86 9.27 37.27
C SER A 557 11.40 8.54 36.03
N VAL A 558 11.35 7.21 36.03
CA VAL A 558 11.78 6.39 34.89
C VAL A 558 10.88 6.58 33.67
N LEU A 559 9.57 6.75 33.88
CA LEU A 559 8.61 6.96 32.81
C LEU A 559 8.68 8.38 32.23
N VAL A 560 8.92 9.39 33.06
CA VAL A 560 9.18 10.76 32.57
C VAL A 560 10.49 10.79 31.77
N LEU A 561 11.54 10.15 32.28
CA LEU A 561 12.82 10.03 31.60
C LEU A 561 12.68 9.39 30.20
N ARG A 562 11.72 8.48 30.00
CA ARG A 562 11.43 7.90 28.67
C ARG A 562 10.99 8.95 27.66
N ILE A 563 10.20 9.93 28.09
CA ILE A 563 9.72 11.01 27.23
C ILE A 563 10.91 11.90 26.85
N GLU A 564 11.75 12.24 27.83
CA GLU A 564 12.94 13.07 27.62
C GLU A 564 13.98 12.39 26.72
N GLU A 565 14.29 11.10 26.95
CA GLU A 565 15.21 10.31 26.13
C GLU A 565 14.68 10.12 24.70
N THR A 566 13.36 9.98 24.54
CA THR A 566 12.74 9.88 23.20
C THR A 566 12.81 11.22 22.47
N ALA A 567 12.55 12.33 23.17
CA ALA A 567 12.68 13.67 22.60
C ALA A 567 14.13 13.97 22.19
N LEU A 568 15.09 13.65 23.06
CA LEU A 568 16.52 13.83 22.81
C LEU A 568 16.97 12.99 21.61
N GLY A 569 16.64 11.69 21.57
CA GLY A 569 17.00 10.82 20.46
C GLY A 569 16.41 11.28 19.12
N ALA A 570 15.17 11.76 19.12
CA ALA A 570 14.54 12.31 17.93
C ALA A 570 15.23 13.61 17.49
N ALA A 571 15.58 14.50 18.42
CA ALA A 571 16.30 15.73 18.14
C ALA A 571 17.71 15.46 17.58
N CYS A 572 18.48 14.56 18.20
CA CYS A 572 19.79 14.13 17.71
C CYS A 572 19.72 13.54 16.30
N GLY A 573 18.69 12.72 16.02
CA GLY A 573 18.47 12.16 14.70
C GLY A 573 18.16 13.21 13.63
N VAL A 574 17.30 14.18 13.96
CA VAL A 574 16.99 15.32 13.07
C VAL A 574 18.21 16.20 12.83
N LEU A 575 18.99 16.50 13.88
CA LEU A 575 20.23 17.27 13.79
C LEU A 575 21.25 16.57 12.89
N ALA A 576 21.47 15.27 13.08
CA ALA A 576 22.38 14.50 12.24
C ALA A 576 21.90 14.48 10.77
N ALA A 577 20.61 14.29 10.52
CA ALA A 577 20.06 14.32 9.17
C ALA A 577 20.11 15.71 8.52
N ALA A 578 20.06 16.79 9.31
CA ALA A 578 20.12 18.17 8.82
C ALA A 578 21.57 18.66 8.59
N LEU A 579 22.53 18.19 9.40
CA LEU A 579 23.91 18.69 9.40
C LEU A 579 24.91 17.75 8.72
N VAL A 580 24.69 16.43 8.76
CA VAL A 580 25.62 15.43 8.25
C VAL A 580 25.12 14.93 6.90
N LEU A 581 25.79 15.35 5.80
CA LEU A 581 25.44 14.98 4.42
C LEU A 581 23.95 15.23 4.09
N PRO A 582 23.44 16.47 4.23
CA PRO A 582 22.02 16.77 4.06
C PRO A 582 21.55 16.47 2.64
N VAL A 583 20.47 15.69 2.52
CA VAL A 583 19.71 15.59 1.28
C VAL A 583 18.66 16.68 1.33
N ARG A 584 18.86 17.75 0.56
CA ARG A 584 17.80 18.75 0.36
C ARG A 584 16.65 18.04 -0.36
N THR A 585 15.55 17.82 0.36
CA THR A 585 14.31 17.18 -0.14
C THR A 585 13.89 17.74 -1.50
N ASP A 586 14.10 19.04 -1.70
CA ASP A 586 13.75 19.76 -2.92
C ASP A 586 14.44 19.19 -4.19
N ARG A 587 15.70 18.74 -4.13
CA ARG A 587 16.41 18.23 -5.32
C ARG A 587 15.88 16.87 -5.78
N ARG A 588 15.73 15.90 -4.87
CA ARG A 588 15.24 14.56 -5.22
C ARG A 588 13.80 14.60 -5.72
N THR A 589 12.96 15.44 -5.11
CA THR A 589 11.57 15.62 -5.57
C THR A 589 11.53 16.28 -6.94
N ASN A 590 12.41 17.26 -7.21
CA ASN A 590 12.53 17.85 -8.55
C ASN A 590 13.03 16.83 -9.59
N ASP A 591 14.03 16.00 -9.26
CA ASP A 591 14.52 14.96 -10.18
C ASP A 591 13.41 13.96 -10.54
N LEU A 592 12.62 13.51 -9.55
CA LEU A 592 11.47 12.63 -9.78
C LEU A 592 10.34 13.33 -10.55
N LEU A 593 10.12 14.63 -10.30
CA LEU A 593 9.14 15.43 -11.04
C LEU A 593 9.54 15.58 -12.52
N VAL A 594 10.82 15.84 -12.79
CA VAL A 594 11.37 15.88 -14.15
C VAL A 594 11.18 14.53 -14.83
N ALA A 595 11.51 13.42 -14.16
CA ALA A 595 11.32 12.08 -14.70
C ALA A 595 9.85 11.81 -15.08
N VAL A 596 8.88 12.19 -14.25
CA VAL A 596 7.45 12.07 -14.58
C VAL A 596 7.07 12.90 -15.80
N LEU A 597 7.57 14.14 -15.89
CA LEU A 597 7.29 15.03 -17.03
C LEU A 597 7.90 14.49 -18.32
N ASP A 598 9.12 13.94 -18.28
CA ASP A 598 9.76 13.32 -19.44
C ASP A 598 8.97 12.08 -19.91
N ARG A 599 8.58 11.18 -18.99
CA ARG A 599 7.73 10.02 -19.36
C ARG A 599 6.36 10.43 -19.90
N LEU A 600 5.78 11.51 -19.36
CA LEU A 600 4.52 12.06 -19.86
C LEU A 600 4.68 12.60 -21.29
N ALA A 601 5.80 13.27 -21.58
CA ALA A 601 6.12 13.72 -22.93
C ALA A 601 6.29 12.53 -23.88
N ASP A 602 7.07 11.51 -23.50
CA ASP A 602 7.32 10.32 -24.33
C ASP A 602 6.04 9.60 -24.75
N VAL A 603 5.13 9.34 -23.80
CA VAL A 603 3.83 8.69 -24.07
C VAL A 603 2.98 9.55 -25.00
N THR A 604 2.91 10.85 -24.71
CA THR A 604 2.08 11.79 -25.48
C THR A 604 2.60 11.94 -26.91
N GLU A 605 3.92 12.04 -27.10
CA GLU A 605 4.56 12.16 -28.41
C GLU A 605 4.29 10.93 -29.26
N THR A 606 4.58 9.75 -28.70
CA THR A 606 4.39 8.47 -29.40
C THR A 606 2.92 8.25 -29.77
N ALA A 607 1.98 8.57 -28.86
CA ALA A 607 0.55 8.40 -29.12
C ALA A 607 0.04 9.36 -30.21
N VAL A 608 0.48 10.62 -30.19
CA VAL A 608 0.11 11.60 -31.22
C VAL A 608 0.71 11.24 -32.56
N ASP A 609 1.95 10.77 -32.60
CA ASP A 609 2.63 10.37 -33.85
C ASP A 609 1.93 9.17 -34.50
N GLN A 610 1.59 8.14 -33.72
CA GLN A 610 0.85 6.97 -34.21
C GLN A 610 -0.55 7.37 -34.73
N LEU A 611 -1.30 8.18 -33.97
CA LEU A 611 -2.61 8.70 -34.43
C LEU A 611 -2.50 9.59 -35.67
N SER A 612 -1.34 10.22 -35.88
CA SER A 612 -1.04 11.05 -37.05
C SER A 612 -0.54 10.25 -38.26
N GLY A 613 -0.58 8.91 -38.20
CA GLY A 613 -0.17 8.00 -39.27
C GLY A 613 1.31 7.58 -39.22
N GLY A 614 1.98 7.76 -38.07
CA GLY A 614 3.29 7.20 -37.80
C GLY A 614 3.27 5.67 -37.64
N PRO A 615 4.45 5.01 -37.57
CA PRO A 615 4.51 3.57 -37.36
C PRO A 615 3.90 3.20 -35.99
N PRO A 616 3.25 2.04 -35.87
CA PRO A 616 2.76 1.55 -34.59
C PRO A 616 3.95 1.35 -33.62
N ALA A 617 3.78 1.83 -32.40
CA ALA A 617 4.77 1.74 -31.33
C ALA A 617 4.16 1.12 -30.07
N ASP A 618 5.01 0.66 -29.16
CA ASP A 618 4.56 0.11 -27.87
C ASP A 618 4.16 1.25 -26.92
N LEU A 619 2.87 1.57 -26.88
CA LEU A 619 2.32 2.67 -26.09
C LEU A 619 1.96 2.23 -24.66
N LEU A 620 1.60 0.96 -24.48
CA LEU A 620 1.36 0.33 -23.19
C LEU A 620 2.59 0.36 -22.29
N ASP A 621 3.78 0.01 -22.79
CA ASP A 621 4.99 0.01 -21.97
C ASP A 621 5.40 1.42 -21.54
N ARG A 622 5.29 2.39 -22.46
CA ARG A 622 5.54 3.81 -22.12
C ARG A 622 4.54 4.33 -21.09
N ALA A 623 3.27 3.93 -21.19
CA ALA A 623 2.25 4.28 -20.20
C ALA A 623 2.56 3.69 -18.81
N ARG A 624 3.15 2.50 -18.75
CA ARG A 624 3.62 1.89 -17.49
C ARG A 624 4.81 2.63 -16.89
N ASP A 625 5.79 3.01 -17.70
CA ASP A 625 6.95 3.78 -17.25
C ASP A 625 6.52 5.10 -16.60
N LEU A 626 5.49 5.75 -17.16
CA LEU A 626 4.87 6.95 -16.58
C LEU A 626 4.20 6.67 -15.23
N ASP A 627 3.41 5.59 -15.13
CA ASP A 627 2.73 5.21 -13.88
C ASP A 627 3.75 4.87 -12.77
N GLN A 628 4.85 4.21 -13.11
CA GLN A 628 5.94 3.89 -12.17
C GLN A 628 6.64 5.18 -11.68
N ALA A 629 7.01 6.08 -12.60
CA ALA A 629 7.62 7.36 -12.24
C ALA A 629 6.69 8.19 -11.33
N LEU A 630 5.38 8.18 -11.61
CA LEU A 630 4.39 8.88 -10.81
C LEU A 630 4.21 8.25 -9.41
N ALA A 631 4.26 6.93 -9.31
CA ALA A 631 4.26 6.22 -8.02
C ALA A 631 5.48 6.58 -7.17
N ASP A 632 6.66 6.65 -7.78
CA ASP A 632 7.90 7.06 -7.10
C ASP A 632 7.83 8.50 -6.61
N LEU A 633 7.29 9.42 -7.42
CA LEU A 633 7.04 10.81 -7.03
C LEU A 633 6.02 10.92 -5.88
N ARG A 634 4.92 10.16 -5.92
CA ARG A 634 3.92 10.09 -4.83
C ARG A 634 4.56 9.61 -3.54
N ALA A 635 5.35 8.54 -3.60
CA ALA A 635 6.05 8.02 -2.43
C ALA A 635 7.01 9.06 -1.83
N ALA A 636 7.74 9.79 -2.69
CA ALA A 636 8.66 10.84 -2.25
C ALA A 636 7.97 12.11 -1.72
N THR A 637 6.77 12.43 -2.20
CA THR A 637 6.01 13.63 -1.79
C THR A 637 5.05 13.38 -0.61
N GLN A 638 4.77 12.12 -0.27
CA GLN A 638 3.95 11.71 0.88
C GLN A 638 4.30 12.43 2.20
N PRO A 639 5.59 12.65 2.55
CA PRO A 639 5.95 13.36 3.78
C PRO A 639 5.58 14.85 3.73
N LEU A 640 5.65 15.47 2.56
CA LEU A 640 5.31 16.88 2.34
C LEU A 640 3.79 17.11 2.36
N THR A 641 3.01 16.13 1.91
CA THR A 641 1.54 16.22 1.84
C THR A 641 0.83 15.89 3.17
N HIS A 642 1.59 15.55 4.23
CA HIS A 642 1.06 15.14 5.53
C HIS A 642 0.36 16.29 6.30
N PRO A 643 -0.75 16.04 7.02
CA PRO A 643 -1.49 17.07 7.77
C PRO A 643 -0.71 17.90 8.78
N VAL A 644 0.40 17.35 9.27
CA VAL A 644 1.20 17.92 10.36
C VAL A 644 2.39 18.73 9.83
N THR A 645 2.62 18.78 8.51
CA THR A 645 3.69 19.59 7.93
C THR A 645 3.42 21.08 8.24
N PRO A 646 4.36 21.80 8.89
CA PRO A 646 4.13 23.17 9.37
C PRO A 646 3.90 24.17 8.21
N LEU A 647 4.31 23.81 6.99
CA LEU A 647 4.19 24.63 5.78
C LEU A 647 2.94 24.25 4.99
N ARG A 648 1.75 24.70 5.45
CA ARG A 648 0.44 24.43 4.81
C ARG A 648 0.43 24.77 3.32
N ALA A 649 1.02 25.91 2.93
CA ALA A 649 1.11 26.31 1.53
C ALA A 649 1.85 25.29 0.66
N ARG A 650 2.99 24.76 1.12
CA ARG A 650 3.77 23.74 0.38
C ARG A 650 3.03 22.41 0.26
N ARG A 651 2.30 22.02 1.30
CA ARG A 651 1.46 20.82 1.32
C ARG A 651 0.36 20.90 0.26
N ASP A 652 -0.34 22.02 0.20
CA ASP A 652 -1.46 22.22 -0.72
C ASP A 652 -0.95 22.29 -2.17
N THR A 653 0.19 22.96 -2.41
CA THR A 653 0.87 22.96 -3.71
C THR A 653 1.31 21.55 -4.13
N ALA A 654 1.96 20.77 -3.26
CA ALA A 654 2.40 19.41 -3.59
C ALA A 654 1.23 18.47 -3.93
N ARG A 655 0.13 18.55 -3.17
CA ARG A 655 -1.09 17.78 -3.47
C ARG A 655 -1.70 18.18 -4.81
N TYR A 656 -1.76 19.48 -5.07
CA TYR A 656 -2.31 20.00 -6.31
C TYR A 656 -1.46 19.58 -7.52
N VAL A 657 -0.13 19.66 -7.43
CA VAL A 657 0.80 19.21 -8.48
C VAL A 657 0.67 17.71 -8.74
N VAL A 658 0.67 16.88 -7.69
CA VAL A 658 0.51 15.43 -7.84
C VAL A 658 -0.84 15.10 -8.48
N ALA A 659 -1.94 15.70 -8.03
CA ALA A 659 -3.27 15.47 -8.61
C ALA A 659 -3.38 15.90 -10.08
N LEU A 660 -2.71 17.00 -10.46
CA LEU A 660 -2.63 17.43 -11.86
C LEU A 660 -1.82 16.44 -12.70
N LEU A 661 -0.69 15.94 -12.21
CA LEU A 661 0.12 14.92 -12.90
C LEU A 661 -0.63 13.59 -13.04
N GLU A 662 -1.38 13.17 -12.03
CA GLU A 662 -2.28 12.00 -12.10
C GLU A 662 -3.33 12.16 -13.20
N THR A 663 -3.92 13.36 -13.28
CA THR A 663 -4.89 13.68 -14.32
C THR A 663 -4.23 13.65 -15.71
N CYS A 664 -3.03 14.24 -15.85
CA CYS A 664 -2.28 14.22 -17.10
C CYS A 664 -1.91 12.79 -17.51
N ALA A 665 -1.43 11.97 -16.58
CA ALA A 665 -1.09 10.57 -16.82
C ALA A 665 -2.32 9.76 -17.23
N TYR A 666 -3.48 9.99 -16.61
CA TYR A 666 -4.73 9.38 -17.04
C TYR A 666 -5.10 9.77 -18.48
N GLN A 667 -5.03 11.05 -18.85
CA GLN A 667 -5.35 11.48 -20.22
C GLN A 667 -4.35 10.93 -21.24
N ALA A 668 -3.06 10.87 -20.89
CA ALA A 668 -2.02 10.27 -21.74
C ALA A 668 -2.26 8.77 -21.95
N ARG A 669 -2.64 8.02 -20.90
CA ARG A 669 -3.03 6.60 -21.00
C ARG A 669 -4.27 6.39 -21.87
N ALA A 670 -5.30 7.22 -21.69
CA ALA A 670 -6.51 7.16 -22.50
C ALA A 670 -6.21 7.45 -23.98
N LEU A 671 -5.28 8.37 -24.26
CA LEU A 671 -4.80 8.68 -25.60
C LEU A 671 -4.01 7.50 -26.20
N ALA A 672 -3.07 6.93 -25.44
CA ALA A 672 -2.29 5.75 -25.80
C ALA A 672 -3.18 4.55 -26.15
N ALA A 673 -4.15 4.21 -25.29
CA ALA A 673 -5.10 3.13 -25.54
C ALA A 673 -5.95 3.37 -26.79
N THR A 674 -6.31 4.63 -27.08
CA THR A 674 -7.07 4.96 -28.29
C THR A 674 -6.20 4.82 -29.54
N ALA A 675 -4.91 5.14 -29.44
CA ALA A 675 -3.93 5.02 -30.53
C ALA A 675 -3.59 3.55 -30.87
N GLU A 676 -3.54 2.67 -29.87
CA GLU A 676 -3.35 1.23 -30.09
C GLU A 676 -4.55 0.56 -30.77
N LEU A 677 -5.77 0.94 -30.38
CA LEU A 677 -7.00 0.42 -30.98
C LEU A 677 -7.20 0.86 -32.43
N LEU A 678 -6.47 1.89 -32.89
CA LEU A 678 -6.61 2.50 -34.20
C LEU A 678 -5.23 2.66 -34.89
N PRO A 679 -4.49 1.56 -35.19
CA PRO A 679 -3.10 1.64 -35.65
C PRO A 679 -2.91 2.44 -36.95
N THR A 680 -3.93 2.49 -37.82
CA THR A 680 -3.88 3.22 -39.10
C THR A 680 -5.30 3.63 -39.57
N HIS A 681 -5.84 4.75 -39.04
CA HIS A 681 -7.11 5.31 -39.53
C HIS A 681 -6.90 6.60 -40.37
N PRO A 682 -7.22 6.59 -41.69
CA PRO A 682 -6.90 7.69 -42.61
C PRO A 682 -7.55 9.04 -42.27
N SER A 683 -8.68 9.05 -41.55
CA SER A 683 -9.42 10.28 -41.21
C SER A 683 -8.88 11.01 -39.97
N ILE A 684 -8.13 10.32 -39.10
CA ILE A 684 -7.49 10.91 -37.90
C ILE A 684 -6.12 11.48 -38.28
N ALA A 685 -5.37 10.75 -39.11
CA ALA A 685 -4.06 11.15 -39.60
C ALA A 685 -4.06 12.44 -40.46
N ALA A 686 -5.21 12.79 -41.03
CA ALA A 686 -5.37 13.94 -41.91
C ALA A 686 -5.71 15.26 -41.20
N ASP A 687 -5.98 15.26 -39.88
CA ASP A 687 -6.34 16.49 -39.17
C ASP A 687 -5.09 17.27 -38.69
N PRO A 688 -4.75 18.42 -39.29
CA PRO A 688 -3.59 19.22 -38.86
C PRO A 688 -3.72 19.76 -37.43
N ARG A 689 -4.92 19.78 -36.85
CA ARG A 689 -5.15 20.22 -35.46
C ARG A 689 -4.53 19.26 -34.44
N LEU A 690 -4.48 17.96 -34.76
CA LEU A 690 -3.94 16.93 -33.88
C LEU A 690 -2.42 17.12 -33.64
N ARG A 691 -1.64 17.21 -34.73
CA ARG A 691 -0.19 17.49 -34.65
C ARG A 691 0.10 18.84 -33.99
N GLY A 692 -0.67 19.88 -34.33
CA GLY A 692 -0.49 21.22 -33.76
C GLY A 692 -0.74 21.26 -32.24
N ALA A 693 -1.79 20.59 -31.77
CA ALA A 693 -2.08 20.45 -30.35
C ALA A 693 -1.01 19.63 -29.62
N GLY A 694 -0.62 18.47 -30.18
CA GLY A 694 0.43 17.62 -29.60
C GLY A 694 1.78 18.33 -29.47
N GLN A 695 2.24 19.02 -30.51
CA GLN A 695 3.49 19.79 -30.46
C GLN A 695 3.46 20.89 -29.39
N ARG A 696 2.32 21.56 -29.21
CA ARG A 696 2.16 22.58 -28.16
C ARG A 696 2.25 21.96 -26.77
N ILE A 697 1.53 20.86 -26.54
CA ILE A 697 1.52 20.15 -25.25
C ILE A 697 2.94 19.67 -24.92
N LEU A 698 3.62 19.01 -25.87
CA LEU A 698 5.00 18.52 -25.68
C LEU A 698 5.97 19.65 -25.37
N ARG A 699 5.85 20.78 -26.07
CA ARG A 699 6.65 21.97 -25.77
C ARG A 699 6.41 22.49 -24.36
N ASN A 700 5.14 22.55 -23.92
CA ASN A 700 4.80 23.00 -22.58
C ASN A 700 5.32 22.03 -21.51
N ILE A 701 5.21 20.71 -21.72
CA ILE A 701 5.77 19.69 -20.80
C ILE A 701 7.29 19.84 -20.69
N ARG A 702 8.00 19.92 -21.83
CA ARG A 702 9.46 20.10 -21.86
C ARG A 702 9.91 21.42 -21.23
N ALA A 703 9.17 22.51 -21.43
CA ALA A 703 9.45 23.80 -20.80
C ALA A 703 9.31 23.73 -19.27
N ILE A 704 8.27 23.05 -18.77
CA ILE A 704 8.09 22.84 -17.33
C ILE A 704 9.21 21.95 -16.78
N ALA A 705 9.57 20.86 -17.47
CA ALA A 705 10.66 19.98 -17.06
C ALA A 705 12.00 20.74 -16.98
N ALA A 706 12.32 21.56 -18.00
CA ALA A 706 13.51 22.40 -18.02
C ALA A 706 13.54 23.42 -16.88
N HIS A 707 12.40 24.07 -16.56
CA HIS A 707 12.31 25.02 -15.46
C HIS A 707 12.41 24.37 -14.06
N VAL A 708 11.91 23.13 -13.92
CA VAL A 708 12.05 22.36 -12.67
C VAL A 708 13.49 21.88 -12.48
N ALA A 709 14.20 21.56 -13.57
CA ALA A 709 15.61 21.18 -13.55
C ALA A 709 16.54 22.38 -13.30
N ASP A 710 16.24 23.54 -13.90
CA ASP A 710 16.96 24.81 -13.71
C ASP A 710 15.99 25.99 -13.61
N GLU A 711 15.89 26.59 -12.40
CA GLU A 711 15.03 27.75 -12.13
C GLU A 711 15.39 28.99 -12.98
N HIS A 712 16.57 29.02 -13.63
CA HIS A 712 16.98 30.11 -14.52
C HIS A 712 16.55 29.90 -15.98
N SER A 713 15.86 28.81 -16.31
CA SER A 713 15.32 28.62 -17.66
C SER A 713 14.35 29.74 -18.02
N THR A 714 14.51 30.27 -19.24
CA THR A 714 13.66 31.32 -19.81
C THR A 714 12.51 30.75 -20.65
N ASP A 715 12.31 29.43 -20.62
CA ASP A 715 11.25 28.78 -21.37
C ASP A 715 9.88 29.12 -20.79
N GLU A 716 8.96 29.56 -21.68
CA GLU A 716 7.60 29.97 -21.31
C GLU A 716 6.57 28.95 -21.78
N VAL A 717 5.57 28.69 -20.94
CA VAL A 717 4.38 27.90 -21.29
C VAL A 717 3.47 28.74 -22.17
N ARG A 718 3.02 28.17 -23.29
CA ARG A 718 2.16 28.86 -24.26
C ARG A 718 0.71 28.40 -24.13
N THR A 719 -0.21 29.36 -24.00
CA THR A 719 -1.66 29.12 -24.09
C THR A 719 -2.13 29.41 -25.52
N GLY A 720 -2.87 28.47 -26.14
CA GLY A 720 -3.51 28.70 -27.44
C GLY A 720 -5.04 28.76 -27.35
N PRO A 721 -5.76 28.97 -28.47
CA PRO A 721 -7.21 28.92 -28.49
C PRO A 721 -7.70 27.56 -27.99
N SER A 722 -8.71 27.57 -27.12
CA SER A 722 -9.25 26.35 -26.51
C SER A 722 -9.69 25.37 -27.59
N ILE A 723 -9.19 24.13 -27.51
CA ILE A 723 -9.60 23.04 -28.40
C ILE A 723 -11.12 22.81 -28.30
N ALA A 724 -11.75 23.14 -27.17
CA ALA A 724 -13.20 23.13 -27.00
C ALA A 724 -13.92 24.14 -27.92
N ALA A 725 -13.38 25.35 -28.07
CA ALA A 725 -13.95 26.36 -28.98
C ALA A 725 -13.81 25.97 -30.47
N LEU A 726 -12.83 25.13 -30.81
CA LEU A 726 -12.66 24.57 -32.16
C LEU A 726 -13.63 23.40 -32.45
N LEU A 727 -14.09 22.72 -31.39
CA LEU A 727 -15.04 21.59 -31.45
C LEU A 727 -16.52 22.05 -31.52
N GLU A 728 -16.88 23.19 -30.93
CA GLU A 728 -18.25 23.74 -30.96
C GLU A 728 -18.74 24.10 -32.39
N THR A 729 -17.85 24.15 -33.37
CA THR A 729 -18.20 24.36 -34.78
C THR A 729 -18.84 23.14 -35.47
N GLY A 730 -18.87 21.96 -34.82
CA GLY A 730 -19.47 20.73 -35.35
C GLY A 730 -20.88 20.49 -34.80
N GLY A 731 -21.90 20.61 -35.65
CA GLY A 731 -23.29 20.33 -35.26
C GLY A 731 -23.58 18.84 -34.95
N PRO A 732 -24.74 18.53 -34.33
CA PRO A 732 -25.12 17.19 -33.89
C PRO A 732 -25.25 16.11 -35.00
N ASP A 733 -25.19 16.50 -36.28
CA ASP A 733 -25.24 15.62 -37.46
C ASP A 733 -23.86 15.13 -37.95
N ALA A 734 -22.79 15.27 -37.16
CA ALA A 734 -21.47 14.80 -37.55
C ALA A 734 -21.42 13.25 -37.72
N PRO A 735 -20.80 12.72 -38.80
CA PRO A 735 -20.72 11.28 -39.05
C PRO A 735 -20.00 10.53 -37.92
N ARG A 736 -20.24 9.21 -37.77
CA ARG A 736 -19.63 8.32 -36.74
C ARG A 736 -18.12 8.55 -36.55
N PHE A 737 -17.41 8.87 -37.63
CA PHE A 737 -15.97 9.13 -37.67
C PHE A 737 -15.54 10.43 -36.97
N GLY A 738 -16.40 11.47 -36.93
CA GLY A 738 -16.14 12.70 -36.17
C GLY A 738 -16.09 12.46 -34.66
N ARG A 739 -16.88 11.52 -34.14
CA ARG A 739 -16.98 11.26 -32.69
C ARG A 739 -15.69 10.70 -32.06
N VAL A 740 -14.92 9.92 -32.81
CA VAL A 740 -13.64 9.35 -32.35
C VAL A 740 -12.56 10.44 -32.36
N THR A 741 -12.47 11.22 -33.43
CA THR A 741 -11.58 12.39 -33.51
C THR A 741 -11.90 13.41 -32.40
N ASP A 742 -13.20 13.67 -32.15
CA ASP A 742 -13.64 14.54 -31.05
C ASP A 742 -13.24 13.98 -29.68
N ARG A 743 -13.21 12.65 -29.51
CA ARG A 743 -12.77 12.01 -28.26
C ARG A 743 -11.28 12.18 -28.06
N VAL A 744 -10.48 11.96 -29.09
CA VAL A 744 -9.02 12.15 -29.09
C VAL A 744 -8.68 13.63 -28.81
N LEU A 745 -9.32 14.57 -29.52
CA LEU A 745 -9.13 16.00 -29.32
C LEU A 745 -9.56 16.47 -27.92
N ARG A 746 -10.59 15.85 -27.32
CA ARG A 746 -10.97 16.10 -25.92
C ARG A 746 -9.92 15.61 -24.93
N HIS A 747 -9.33 14.43 -25.14
CA HIS A 747 -8.24 13.93 -24.30
C HIS A 747 -7.01 14.85 -24.37
N LEU A 748 -6.65 15.31 -25.57
CA LEU A 748 -5.58 16.30 -25.76
C LEU A 748 -5.91 17.67 -25.15
N GLY A 749 -7.15 18.13 -25.27
CA GLY A 749 -7.59 19.39 -24.63
C GLY A 749 -7.47 19.35 -23.12
N ARG A 750 -7.89 18.26 -22.48
CA ARG A 750 -7.74 18.07 -21.03
C ARG A 750 -6.29 17.90 -20.59
N LEU A 751 -5.47 17.25 -21.41
CA LEU A 751 -4.04 17.14 -21.16
C LEU A 751 -3.37 18.52 -21.22
N ASP A 752 -3.71 19.34 -22.21
CA ASP A 752 -3.21 20.72 -22.33
C ASP A 752 -3.63 21.59 -21.13
N GLU A 753 -4.90 21.51 -20.69
CA GLU A 753 -5.39 22.20 -19.49
C GLU A 753 -4.65 21.75 -18.22
N GLY A 754 -4.42 20.44 -18.05
CA GLY A 754 -3.67 19.89 -16.93
C GLY A 754 -2.21 20.36 -16.91
N VAL A 755 -1.53 20.34 -18.06
CA VAL A 755 -0.14 20.79 -18.22
C VAL A 755 -0.01 22.29 -17.98
N VAL A 756 -0.91 23.11 -18.54
CA VAL A 756 -0.95 24.56 -18.27
C VAL A 756 -1.24 24.84 -16.79
N GLY A 757 -2.11 24.03 -16.17
CA GLY A 757 -2.41 24.08 -14.74
C GLY A 757 -1.19 23.88 -13.84
N LEU A 758 -0.16 23.17 -14.30
CA LEU A 758 1.11 22.96 -13.58
C LEU A 758 2.00 24.22 -13.56
N ALA A 759 1.85 25.15 -14.50
CA ALA A 759 2.72 26.33 -14.60
C ALA A 759 2.62 27.24 -13.37
N ARG A 760 1.40 27.50 -12.87
CA ARG A 760 1.16 28.36 -11.70
C ARG A 760 1.75 27.81 -10.38
N PRO A 761 1.51 26.55 -9.98
CA PRO A 761 2.10 26.01 -8.75
C PRO A 761 3.63 25.84 -8.84
N LEU A 762 4.18 25.59 -10.04
CA LEU A 762 5.62 25.46 -10.27
C LEU A 762 6.33 26.78 -10.61
N ARG A 763 5.59 27.90 -10.65
CA ARG A 763 6.10 29.26 -10.95
C ARG A 763 6.75 29.40 -12.34
N VAL A 764 6.37 28.56 -13.28
CA VAL A 764 6.83 28.64 -14.68
C VAL A 764 6.15 29.84 -15.35
N PRO A 765 6.90 30.71 -16.06
CA PRO A 765 6.31 31.86 -16.76
C PRO A 765 5.37 31.41 -17.88
N VAL A 766 4.23 32.10 -18.01
CA VAL A 766 3.21 31.83 -19.04
C VAL A 766 3.21 32.98 -20.04
N ALA A 767 3.46 32.67 -21.31
CA ALA A 767 3.43 33.64 -22.40
C ALA A 767 2.00 34.21 -22.55
N ARG A 768 1.85 35.54 -22.58
CA ARG A 768 0.55 36.17 -22.85
C ARG A 768 0.12 35.87 -24.30
N PRO A 769 -1.16 35.57 -24.57
CA PRO A 769 -1.63 35.35 -25.94
C PRO A 769 -1.34 36.59 -26.78
N GLN A 770 -0.67 36.42 -27.92
CA GLN A 770 -0.57 37.46 -28.94
C GLN A 770 -1.98 37.69 -29.48
N ALA A 771 -2.47 38.92 -29.32
CA ALA A 771 -3.79 39.37 -29.74
C ALA A 771 -3.95 39.35 -31.27
#